data_AF-A0A1J8QNN0-F1
#
_entry.id   AF-A0A1J8QNN0-F1
#
_cell.length_a   1.000
_cell.length_b   1.000
_cell.length_c   1.000
_cell.angle_alpha   90.00
_cell.angle_beta   90.00
_cell.angle_gamma   90.00
#
_symmetry.space_group_name_H-M   'P 1'
#
loop_
_entity.id
_entity.type
_entity.pdbx_description
1 polymer ?
#
loop_
_entity_poly.entity_id
_entity_poly.type
_entity_poly.pdbx_seq_one_letter_code
_entity_poly.pdbx_strand_id
1 'polypeptide(L)'
;MRHVHVCLLPTEILLDIFTIIRDDEAFIWMRPSRDYSTIAALARTCRAFKEPALDVLWKNMDRLKPLISYLPEGVKVATNGEMSLRRPPFAEEWMIFSQYAHRIHSLTIYYAGLDEISDLVAEALAFAPSSVMLPNLRTLEWLDDRDSFFPLLRTLLVPTITSITLSARLWLPWKPSSSKSAVLASLGSRCPSIRKLHCVYGDSCEISDTVSDTVSEAVRGYHKLVHLTTGVLDAQALTHLASLPSLKSLCFLLSHRAVDDIPPANSIPMFASKLDEVSITAVSYAHLTWCFRSFGDFQTLCTQVPSYTWCNLFYRQLLTTDESVLQGLSQNTTTAPVGVNPVCGIPKVNDGSLGNIANILACGLSCFVVLSLIHFTGRRKAAVGRVELRIFFCLYLLTLPFQLITTGSFLTQGSSALVVLTAIHAGLVATLFWTLLANSIVATQVVEDGTLSSIIVRSASIVSFHSPKHTQPADGALHIAILHILSRVLRRYNLYILGRRIQLDKRNRKIKSTPIPQQHTIVRAHQYLAWSVSSPIYPIRASFLLCSLVRISAALFYFGIMLYIVLGILNEIRPVWYYVISAILFVLSQLDYFLLSKIICKASSMKVDGSFIATVLETASVVALYFAWRGITEEDWDNDAY
;
A
#
# COMPACT_ATOMS: atom_id res chain seq x y z
N MET A 1 40.70 -24.10 -44.80
CA MET A 1 39.90 -24.01 -43.56
C MET A 1 39.26 -22.64 -43.53
N ARG A 2 37.92 -22.53 -43.53
CA ARG A 2 37.23 -21.22 -43.57
C ARG A 2 37.42 -20.51 -42.23
N HIS A 3 37.83 -19.24 -42.28
CA HIS A 3 38.07 -18.38 -41.13
C HIS A 3 36.80 -18.25 -40.27
N VAL A 4 36.74 -18.99 -39.16
CA VAL A 4 35.78 -18.70 -38.08
C VAL A 4 36.32 -17.47 -37.35
N HIS A 5 35.48 -16.46 -37.19
CA HIS A 5 35.84 -15.22 -36.51
C HIS A 5 36.35 -15.55 -35.10
N VAL A 6 37.48 -14.97 -34.67
CA VAL A 6 38.15 -15.29 -33.39
C VAL A 6 37.19 -15.16 -32.20
N CYS A 7 36.26 -14.21 -32.25
CA CYS A 7 35.23 -14.02 -31.21
C CYS A 7 34.19 -15.14 -31.10
N LEU A 8 34.11 -16.07 -32.06
CA LEU A 8 33.22 -17.24 -32.02
C LEU A 8 33.93 -18.50 -31.51
N LEU A 9 35.22 -18.40 -31.14
CA LEU A 9 35.97 -19.49 -30.50
C LEU A 9 35.56 -19.72 -29.04
N PRO A 10 35.29 -18.68 -28.22
CA PRO A 10 34.83 -18.89 -26.85
C PRO A 10 33.38 -19.39 -26.83
N THR A 11 33.17 -20.54 -26.19
CA THR A 11 31.84 -21.13 -26.03
C THR A 11 30.87 -20.22 -25.26
N GLU A 12 31.38 -19.41 -24.33
CA GLU A 12 30.63 -18.43 -23.54
C GLU A 12 29.96 -17.37 -24.44
N ILE A 13 30.70 -16.85 -25.42
CA ILE A 13 30.17 -15.85 -26.36
C ILE A 13 29.09 -16.48 -27.25
N LEU A 14 29.26 -17.74 -27.67
CA LEU A 14 28.22 -18.47 -28.41
C LEU A 14 26.96 -18.67 -27.59
N LEU A 15 27.09 -19.04 -26.31
CA LEU A 15 25.95 -19.21 -25.39
C LEU A 15 25.20 -17.89 -25.18
N ASP A 16 25.90 -16.77 -25.03
CA ASP A 16 25.28 -15.45 -24.89
C ASP A 16 24.56 -15.03 -26.17
N ILE A 17 25.19 -15.17 -27.34
CA ILE A 17 24.57 -14.87 -28.64
C ILE A 17 23.31 -15.72 -28.85
N PHE A 18 23.39 -17.03 -28.60
CA PHE A 18 22.24 -17.93 -28.77
C PHE A 18 21.13 -17.62 -27.76
N THR A 19 21.47 -17.20 -26.54
CA THR A 19 20.49 -16.77 -25.54
C THR A 19 19.77 -15.49 -26.00
N ILE A 20 20.50 -14.51 -26.54
CA ILE A 20 19.92 -13.28 -27.09
C ILE A 20 18.98 -13.59 -28.25
N ILE A 21 19.40 -14.42 -29.22
CA ILE A 21 18.57 -14.81 -30.37
C ILE A 21 17.27 -15.48 -29.93
N ARG A 22 17.30 -16.27 -28.86
CA ARG A 22 16.11 -16.91 -28.30
C ARG A 22 15.17 -15.91 -27.62
N ASP A 23 15.73 -14.89 -26.95
CA ASP A 23 14.98 -13.96 -26.12
C ASP A 23 14.47 -12.71 -26.90
N ASP A 24 15.03 -12.40 -28.09
CA ASP A 24 14.66 -11.25 -28.94
C ASP A 24 13.23 -11.36 -29.55
N GLU A 25 12.66 -12.57 -29.61
CA GLU A 25 11.31 -12.84 -30.11
C GLU A 25 10.20 -12.70 -29.03
N ALA A 26 10.54 -12.28 -27.81
CA ALA A 26 9.66 -12.40 -26.63
C ALA A 26 8.82 -11.17 -26.25
N PHE A 27 8.58 -10.20 -27.16
CA PHE A 27 7.84 -8.97 -26.84
C PHE A 27 6.36 -8.95 -27.27
N ILE A 28 5.60 -10.04 -27.07
CA ILE A 28 4.13 -10.00 -27.21
C ILE A 28 3.44 -10.83 -26.12
N TRP A 29 2.79 -10.15 -25.17
CA TRP A 29 1.99 -10.71 -24.06
C TRP A 29 0.70 -11.44 -24.47
N MET A 30 0.65 -12.11 -25.62
CA MET A 30 -0.57 -12.83 -26.04
C MET A 30 -0.37 -14.11 -26.85
N ARG A 31 0.86 -14.62 -27.00
CA ARG A 31 1.13 -15.98 -27.54
C ARG A 31 2.40 -16.58 -26.91
N PRO A 32 2.32 -17.68 -26.15
CA PRO A 32 3.50 -18.28 -25.52
C PRO A 32 4.22 -19.30 -26.42
N SER A 33 4.08 -19.23 -27.75
CA SER A 33 4.86 -20.09 -28.64
C SER A 33 6.23 -19.45 -28.84
N ARG A 34 7.17 -19.72 -27.92
CA ARG A 34 8.60 -19.44 -28.14
C ARG A 34 9.01 -20.20 -29.41
N ASP A 35 9.40 -19.49 -30.46
CA ASP A 35 9.83 -20.15 -31.69
C ASP A 35 11.25 -20.71 -31.51
N TYR A 36 11.33 -22.02 -31.27
CA TYR A 36 12.59 -22.75 -31.10
C TYR A 36 13.29 -23.03 -32.45
N SER A 37 12.69 -22.66 -33.58
CA SER A 37 13.15 -23.03 -34.93
C SER A 37 14.56 -22.53 -35.25
N THR A 38 14.87 -21.28 -34.90
CA THR A 38 16.16 -20.63 -35.16
C THR A 38 17.31 -21.29 -34.41
N ILE A 39 17.14 -21.56 -33.11
CA ILE A 39 18.17 -22.25 -32.30
C ILE A 39 18.33 -23.70 -32.76
N ALA A 40 17.23 -24.38 -33.09
CA ALA A 40 17.29 -25.73 -33.64
C ALA A 40 18.02 -25.76 -35.01
N ALA A 41 17.85 -24.75 -35.85
CA ALA A 41 18.59 -24.61 -37.09
C ALA A 41 20.09 -24.41 -36.82
N LEU A 42 20.45 -23.52 -35.88
CA LEU A 42 21.83 -23.27 -35.46
C LEU A 42 22.52 -24.55 -34.97
N ALA A 43 21.84 -25.36 -34.17
CA ALA A 43 22.36 -26.65 -33.70
C ALA A 43 22.70 -27.63 -34.84
N ARG A 44 22.07 -27.49 -36.01
CA ARG A 44 22.30 -28.33 -37.20
C ARG A 44 23.33 -27.74 -38.19
N THR A 45 23.83 -26.52 -37.97
CA THR A 45 24.74 -25.86 -38.92
C THR A 45 26.16 -26.43 -38.92
N CYS A 46 26.79 -26.56 -37.75
CA CYS A 46 28.17 -27.01 -37.63
C CYS A 46 28.45 -27.67 -36.27
N ARG A 47 29.55 -28.44 -36.19
CA ARG A 47 29.93 -29.17 -34.96
C ARG A 47 30.21 -28.23 -33.78
N ALA A 48 30.76 -27.04 -34.03
CA ALA A 48 31.05 -26.05 -32.98
C ALA A 48 29.77 -25.44 -32.37
N PHE A 49 28.71 -25.29 -33.16
CA PHE A 49 27.44 -24.70 -32.70
C PHE A 49 26.51 -25.74 -32.10
N LYS A 50 26.69 -27.03 -32.43
CA LYS A 50 25.80 -28.10 -32.01
C LYS A 50 25.56 -28.13 -30.50
N GLU A 51 26.62 -28.30 -29.71
CA GLU A 51 26.48 -28.46 -28.25
C GLU A 51 25.97 -27.18 -27.57
N PRO A 52 26.52 -25.97 -27.84
CA PRO A 52 26.04 -24.75 -27.18
C PRO A 52 24.61 -24.36 -27.60
N ALA A 53 24.23 -24.62 -28.86
CA ALA A 53 22.85 -24.37 -29.31
C ALA A 53 21.88 -25.37 -28.69
N LEU A 54 22.25 -26.65 -28.54
CA LEU A 54 21.44 -27.63 -27.81
C LEU A 54 21.30 -27.25 -26.33
N ASP A 55 22.35 -26.77 -25.67
CA ASP A 55 22.26 -26.27 -24.29
C ASP A 55 21.22 -25.15 -24.18
N VAL A 56 21.26 -24.15 -25.07
CA VAL A 56 20.30 -23.04 -25.05
C VAL A 56 18.88 -23.47 -25.42
N LEU A 57 18.75 -24.41 -26.36
CA LEU A 57 17.47 -24.97 -26.82
C LEU A 57 16.72 -25.67 -25.68
N TRP A 58 17.42 -26.54 -24.95
CA TRP A 58 16.83 -27.36 -23.89
C TRP A 58 16.81 -26.70 -22.51
N LYS A 59 17.53 -25.57 -22.33
CA LYS A 59 17.63 -24.87 -21.04
C LYS A 59 16.29 -24.55 -20.39
N ASN A 60 15.32 -24.06 -21.18
CA ASN A 60 14.02 -23.59 -20.71
C ASN A 60 12.90 -24.29 -21.49
N MET A 61 12.23 -25.26 -20.86
CA MET A 61 11.19 -26.06 -21.49
C MET A 61 9.81 -25.70 -20.96
N ASP A 62 8.81 -25.61 -21.85
CA ASP A 62 7.39 -25.38 -21.51
C ASP A 62 6.51 -26.63 -21.68
N ARG A 63 7.09 -27.74 -22.17
CA ARG A 63 6.38 -29.01 -22.46
C ARG A 63 7.29 -30.21 -22.25
N LEU A 64 6.72 -31.34 -21.84
CA LEU A 64 7.41 -32.64 -21.77
C LEU A 64 7.35 -33.41 -23.10
N LYS A 65 6.40 -33.05 -23.98
CA LYS A 65 6.21 -33.67 -25.30
C LYS A 65 7.49 -33.81 -26.13
N PRO A 66 8.39 -32.80 -26.21
CA PRO A 66 9.61 -32.94 -26.99
C PRO A 66 10.50 -34.10 -26.51
N LEU A 67 10.61 -34.33 -25.20
CA LEU A 67 11.44 -35.41 -24.64
C LEU A 67 10.93 -36.80 -25.05
N ILE A 68 9.61 -36.98 -25.06
CA ILE A 68 8.96 -38.24 -25.42
C ILE A 68 9.01 -38.46 -26.94
N SER A 69 9.00 -37.37 -27.73
CA SER A 69 9.06 -37.44 -29.20
C SER A 69 10.36 -38.05 -29.72
N TYR A 70 11.45 -38.02 -28.94
CA TYR A 70 12.72 -38.63 -29.29
C TYR A 70 12.81 -40.13 -28.96
N LEU A 71 11.81 -40.70 -28.28
CA LEU A 71 11.75 -42.15 -28.09
C LEU A 71 11.50 -42.86 -29.44
N PRO A 72 11.99 -44.10 -29.62
CA PRO A 72 11.79 -44.85 -30.86
C PRO A 72 10.30 -45.01 -31.22
N GLU A 73 9.97 -45.06 -32.52
CA GLU A 73 8.59 -45.24 -33.03
C GLU A 73 7.92 -46.54 -32.55
N GLY A 74 8.71 -47.52 -32.08
CA GLY A 74 8.18 -48.74 -31.46
C GLY A 74 7.64 -48.54 -30.04
N VAL A 75 7.97 -47.43 -29.39
CA VAL A 75 7.64 -47.11 -27.99
C VAL A 75 6.48 -46.12 -27.90
N LYS A 76 6.47 -45.09 -28.76
CA LYS A 76 5.47 -44.01 -28.73
C LYS A 76 4.33 -44.24 -29.71
N VAL A 77 3.15 -43.69 -29.40
CA VAL A 77 1.98 -43.57 -30.29
C VAL A 77 1.40 -42.18 -30.13
N ALA A 78 1.05 -41.54 -31.24
CA ALA A 78 0.29 -40.31 -31.22
C ALA A 78 -1.15 -40.60 -31.68
N THR A 79 -2.13 -40.29 -30.83
CA THR A 79 -3.56 -40.44 -31.13
C THR A 79 -4.23 -39.08 -30.90
N ASN A 80 -4.91 -38.54 -31.91
CA ASN A 80 -5.66 -37.26 -31.80
C ASN A 80 -4.85 -36.07 -31.24
N GLY A 81 -3.53 -36.04 -31.44
CA GLY A 81 -2.64 -34.97 -30.95
C GLY A 81 -2.02 -35.21 -29.57
N GLU A 82 -2.56 -36.18 -28.81
CA GLU A 82 -2.04 -36.69 -27.55
C GLU A 82 -0.98 -37.78 -27.80
N MET A 83 0.11 -37.75 -27.04
CA MET A 83 1.17 -38.74 -27.11
C MET A 83 1.07 -39.74 -25.97
N SER A 84 1.06 -41.02 -26.33
CA SER A 84 0.96 -42.17 -25.44
C SER A 84 2.11 -43.15 -25.69
N LEU A 85 2.21 -44.17 -24.85
CA LEU A 85 3.21 -45.25 -24.95
C LEU A 85 2.52 -46.55 -25.37
N ARG A 86 3.06 -47.25 -26.38
CA ARG A 86 2.65 -48.64 -26.72
C ARG A 86 3.08 -49.64 -25.65
N ARG A 87 4.24 -49.38 -25.07
CA ARG A 87 4.86 -50.17 -24.00
C ARG A 87 5.76 -49.27 -23.14
N PRO A 88 6.07 -49.67 -21.91
CA PRO A 88 7.09 -49.01 -21.10
C PRO A 88 8.46 -48.99 -21.82
N PRO A 89 9.25 -47.90 -21.72
CA PRO A 89 10.59 -47.85 -22.28
C PRO A 89 11.56 -48.75 -21.50
N PHE A 90 12.45 -49.44 -22.22
CA PHE A 90 13.55 -50.21 -21.61
C PHE A 90 14.68 -49.28 -21.14
N ALA A 91 15.58 -49.79 -20.30
CA ALA A 91 16.67 -49.01 -19.70
C ALA A 91 17.54 -48.28 -20.75
N GLU A 92 17.82 -48.90 -21.90
CA GLU A 92 18.60 -48.28 -22.99
C GLU A 92 17.86 -47.10 -23.65
N GLU A 93 16.53 -47.18 -23.75
CA GLU A 93 15.69 -46.14 -24.34
C GLU A 93 15.59 -44.93 -23.39
N TRP A 94 15.66 -45.17 -22.07
CA TRP A 94 15.80 -44.12 -21.05
C TRP A 94 17.14 -43.38 -21.14
N MET A 95 18.20 -43.99 -21.69
CA MET A 95 19.47 -43.29 -21.89
C MET A 95 19.32 -42.14 -22.90
N ILE A 96 18.48 -42.29 -23.93
CA ILE A 96 18.17 -41.23 -24.89
C ILE A 96 17.51 -40.04 -24.18
N PHE A 97 16.59 -40.33 -23.27
CA PHE A 97 15.95 -39.31 -22.42
C PHE A 97 16.99 -38.58 -21.56
N SER A 98 17.87 -39.32 -20.89
CA SER A 98 18.91 -38.76 -20.00
C SER A 98 19.92 -37.84 -20.73
N GLN A 99 20.15 -38.09 -22.02
CA GLN A 99 21.08 -37.31 -22.84
C GLN A 99 20.65 -35.84 -23.01
N TYR A 100 19.35 -35.55 -22.94
CA TYR A 100 18.84 -34.17 -23.03
C TYR A 100 18.38 -33.64 -21.66
N ALA A 101 17.95 -34.52 -20.77
CA ALA A 101 17.44 -34.17 -19.45
C ALA A 101 18.40 -33.29 -18.61
N HIS A 102 19.71 -33.54 -18.67
CA HIS A 102 20.70 -32.78 -17.91
C HIS A 102 20.86 -31.32 -18.37
N ARG A 103 20.38 -30.97 -19.57
CA ARG A 103 20.44 -29.60 -20.11
C ARG A 103 19.28 -28.73 -19.65
N ILE A 104 18.23 -29.34 -19.08
CA ILE A 104 17.02 -28.65 -18.65
C ILE A 104 17.27 -28.00 -17.28
N HIS A 105 17.19 -26.67 -17.24
CA HIS A 105 17.36 -25.88 -16.02
C HIS A 105 16.05 -25.23 -15.55
N SER A 106 15.13 -24.93 -16.46
CA SER A 106 13.80 -24.39 -16.17
C SER A 106 12.73 -25.22 -16.85
N LEU A 107 11.71 -25.62 -16.10
CA LEU A 107 10.56 -26.35 -16.62
C LEU A 107 9.28 -25.64 -16.18
N THR A 108 8.46 -25.25 -17.15
CA THR A 108 7.13 -24.68 -16.93
C THR A 108 6.10 -25.64 -17.52
N ILE A 109 5.20 -26.18 -16.71
CA ILE A 109 4.15 -27.09 -17.16
C ILE A 109 2.81 -26.40 -17.00
N TYR A 110 2.16 -26.12 -18.13
CA TYR A 110 0.77 -25.68 -18.19
C TYR A 110 -0.16 -26.88 -18.36
N TYR A 111 -1.41 -26.76 -17.89
CA TYR A 111 -2.45 -27.77 -18.12
C TYR A 111 -2.52 -28.24 -19.60
N ALA A 112 -2.44 -27.30 -20.55
CA ALA A 112 -2.48 -27.61 -21.98
C ALA A 112 -1.27 -28.43 -22.47
N GLY A 113 -0.11 -28.31 -21.81
CA GLY A 113 1.07 -29.13 -22.12
C GLY A 113 0.99 -30.53 -21.53
N LEU A 114 0.20 -30.74 -20.47
CA LEU A 114 -0.11 -32.07 -19.94
C LEU A 114 -1.21 -32.75 -20.77
N ASP A 115 -2.15 -32.01 -21.33
CA ASP A 115 -3.17 -32.56 -22.24
C ASP A 115 -2.57 -33.12 -23.55
N GLU A 116 -1.28 -32.85 -23.81
CA GLU A 116 -0.52 -33.43 -24.91
C GLU A 116 0.06 -34.83 -24.60
N ILE A 117 0.01 -35.28 -23.35
CA ILE A 117 0.53 -36.57 -22.90
C ILE A 117 -0.55 -37.38 -22.18
N SER A 118 -0.59 -38.69 -22.41
CA SER A 118 -1.56 -39.55 -21.71
C SER A 118 -1.16 -39.84 -20.26
N ASP A 119 -2.13 -40.21 -19.43
CA ASP A 119 -1.90 -40.62 -18.04
C ASP A 119 -0.87 -41.77 -17.95
N LEU A 120 -0.88 -42.68 -18.92
CA LEU A 120 0.10 -43.77 -19.03
C LEU A 120 1.55 -43.25 -19.17
N VAL A 121 1.74 -42.12 -19.87
CA VAL A 121 3.07 -41.51 -19.99
C VAL A 121 3.47 -40.87 -18.67
N ALA A 122 2.55 -40.17 -18.01
CA ALA A 122 2.82 -39.57 -16.70
C ALA A 122 3.17 -40.63 -15.65
N GLU A 123 2.46 -41.77 -15.65
CA GLU A 123 2.78 -42.93 -14.82
C GLU A 123 4.17 -43.50 -15.16
N ALA A 124 4.46 -43.77 -16.44
CA ALA A 124 5.76 -44.30 -16.84
C ALA A 124 6.93 -43.37 -16.45
N LEU A 125 6.73 -42.05 -16.49
CA LEU A 125 7.70 -41.06 -16.01
C LEU A 125 7.79 -41.03 -14.48
N ALA A 126 6.68 -41.21 -13.77
CA ALA A 126 6.66 -41.30 -12.31
C ALA A 126 7.39 -42.54 -11.78
N PHE A 127 7.42 -43.62 -12.55
CA PHE A 127 8.11 -44.88 -12.23
C PHE A 127 9.43 -45.06 -12.99
N ALA A 128 10.01 -43.98 -13.52
CA ALA A 128 11.28 -44.05 -14.24
C ALA A 128 12.41 -44.65 -13.36
N PRO A 129 13.32 -45.45 -13.93
CA PRO A 129 14.33 -46.19 -13.17
C PRO A 129 15.36 -45.30 -12.46
N SER A 130 15.57 -44.08 -12.95
CA SER A 130 16.39 -43.06 -12.28
C SER A 130 15.53 -42.24 -11.31
N SER A 131 15.94 -42.16 -10.05
CA SER A 131 15.26 -41.35 -9.01
C SER A 131 15.25 -39.84 -9.27
N VAL A 132 16.03 -39.37 -10.26
CA VAL A 132 16.18 -37.96 -10.61
C VAL A 132 16.03 -37.81 -12.14
N MET A 133 14.83 -37.48 -12.60
CA MET A 133 14.55 -37.30 -14.03
C MET A 133 15.29 -36.11 -14.64
N LEU A 134 15.38 -34.98 -13.91
CA LEU A 134 15.96 -33.72 -14.38
C LEU A 134 17.00 -33.21 -13.37
N PRO A 135 18.25 -33.69 -13.45
CA PRO A 135 19.24 -33.52 -12.37
C PRO A 135 19.72 -32.09 -12.16
N ASN A 136 19.62 -31.22 -13.18
CA ASN A 136 20.09 -29.84 -13.12
C ASN A 136 18.93 -28.82 -13.06
N LEU A 137 17.72 -29.27 -12.73
CA LEU A 137 16.55 -28.40 -12.68
C LEU A 137 16.67 -27.38 -11.54
N ARG A 138 16.54 -26.10 -11.88
CA ARG A 138 16.65 -24.96 -10.94
C ARG A 138 15.33 -24.23 -10.75
N THR A 139 14.50 -24.18 -11.78
CA THR A 139 13.20 -23.51 -11.77
C THR A 139 12.12 -24.49 -12.20
N LEU A 140 11.09 -24.65 -11.37
CA LEU A 140 9.93 -25.48 -11.67
C LEU A 140 8.66 -24.65 -11.50
N GLU A 141 7.89 -24.52 -12.57
CA GLU A 141 6.58 -23.90 -12.55
C GLU A 141 5.52 -24.94 -12.93
N TRP A 142 4.63 -25.26 -12.01
CA TRP A 142 3.58 -26.25 -12.18
C TRP A 142 2.21 -25.57 -12.09
N LEU A 143 1.53 -25.49 -13.23
CA LEU A 143 0.26 -24.78 -13.41
C LEU A 143 -0.87 -25.75 -13.78
N ASP A 144 -1.05 -26.75 -12.92
CA ASP A 144 -2.07 -27.80 -13.03
C ASP A 144 -2.56 -28.20 -11.62
N ASP A 145 -3.83 -28.61 -11.52
CA ASP A 145 -4.52 -28.90 -10.25
C ASP A 145 -4.99 -30.37 -10.14
N ARG A 146 -4.75 -31.19 -11.17
CA ARG A 146 -5.19 -32.59 -11.23
C ARG A 146 -4.27 -33.48 -10.40
N ASP A 147 -4.87 -34.23 -9.48
CA ASP A 147 -4.11 -35.14 -8.60
C ASP A 147 -3.41 -36.28 -9.38
N SER A 148 -3.90 -36.67 -10.57
CA SER A 148 -3.33 -37.75 -11.39
C SER A 148 -1.89 -37.51 -11.83
N PHE A 149 -1.46 -36.25 -11.96
CA PHE A 149 -0.11 -35.89 -12.41
C PHE A 149 0.85 -35.58 -11.26
N PHE A 150 0.42 -35.64 -9.99
CA PHE A 150 1.32 -35.37 -8.86
C PHE A 150 2.39 -36.42 -8.55
N PRO A 151 2.20 -37.72 -8.87
CA PRO A 151 3.31 -38.67 -8.87
C PRO A 151 4.47 -38.19 -9.75
N LEU A 152 4.17 -37.64 -10.93
CA LEU A 152 5.15 -37.02 -11.81
C LEU A 152 5.74 -35.73 -11.22
N LEU A 153 4.92 -34.84 -10.65
CA LEU A 153 5.45 -33.65 -9.96
C LEU A 153 6.47 -34.04 -8.88
N ARG A 154 6.20 -35.11 -8.12
CA ARG A 154 7.08 -35.59 -7.05
C ARG A 154 8.44 -36.10 -7.55
N THR A 155 8.54 -36.64 -8.76
CA THR A 155 9.83 -37.05 -9.37
C THR A 155 10.63 -35.86 -9.90
N LEU A 156 9.98 -34.72 -10.17
CA LEU A 156 10.61 -33.47 -10.60
C LEU A 156 11.15 -32.64 -9.41
N LEU A 157 10.74 -32.94 -8.18
CA LEU A 157 11.25 -32.28 -6.97
C LEU A 157 12.67 -32.76 -6.64
N VAL A 158 13.66 -32.02 -7.15
CA VAL A 158 15.09 -32.32 -7.03
C VAL A 158 15.81 -31.28 -6.15
N PRO A 159 16.90 -31.65 -5.46
CA PRO A 159 17.58 -30.77 -4.49
C PRO A 159 18.27 -29.54 -5.10
N THR A 160 18.46 -29.52 -6.43
CA THR A 160 19.03 -28.40 -7.18
C THR A 160 18.05 -27.24 -7.40
N ILE A 161 16.76 -27.43 -7.08
CA ILE A 161 15.74 -26.42 -7.29
C ILE A 161 15.95 -25.21 -6.37
N THR A 162 15.85 -24.03 -6.98
CA THR A 162 15.98 -22.72 -6.33
C THR A 162 14.70 -21.90 -6.41
N SER A 163 13.84 -22.15 -7.40
CA SER A 163 12.59 -21.43 -7.63
C SER A 163 11.47 -22.43 -7.92
N ILE A 164 10.41 -22.38 -7.12
CA ILE A 164 9.21 -23.21 -7.28
C ILE A 164 7.97 -22.33 -7.36
N THR A 165 7.15 -22.58 -8.37
CA THR A 165 5.81 -22.01 -8.51
C THR A 165 4.81 -23.14 -8.62
N LEU A 166 3.85 -23.21 -7.69
CA LEU A 166 2.77 -24.21 -7.66
C LEU A 166 1.44 -23.46 -7.67
N SER A 167 0.65 -23.62 -8.72
CA SER A 167 -0.67 -22.97 -8.86
C SER A 167 -1.60 -23.80 -9.75
N ALA A 168 -2.89 -23.51 -9.69
CA ALA A 168 -3.88 -24.10 -10.57
C ALA A 168 -3.89 -23.38 -11.94
N ARG A 169 -4.79 -23.83 -12.82
CA ARG A 169 -5.06 -23.19 -14.11
C ARG A 169 -5.30 -21.68 -13.94
N LEU A 170 -4.77 -20.86 -14.86
CA LEU A 170 -4.87 -19.40 -14.82
C LEU A 170 -4.27 -18.76 -13.56
N TRP A 171 -3.27 -19.41 -12.93
CA TRP A 171 -2.63 -18.92 -11.70
C TRP A 171 -3.59 -18.84 -10.51
N LEU A 172 -4.69 -19.60 -10.56
CA LEU A 172 -5.61 -19.72 -9.45
C LEU A 172 -4.95 -20.44 -8.26
N PRO A 173 -5.40 -20.20 -7.02
CA PRO A 173 -4.96 -20.96 -5.85
C PRO A 173 -5.22 -22.46 -6.01
N TRP A 174 -4.32 -23.27 -5.45
CA TRP A 174 -4.54 -24.72 -5.34
C TRP A 174 -5.64 -25.01 -4.33
N LYS A 175 -6.65 -25.79 -4.76
CA LYS A 175 -7.66 -26.32 -3.85
C LYS A 175 -7.07 -27.42 -2.98
N PRO A 176 -7.42 -27.51 -1.68
CA PRO A 176 -6.84 -28.51 -0.79
C PRO A 176 -7.19 -29.94 -1.22
N SER A 177 -6.18 -30.78 -1.38
CA SER A 177 -6.29 -32.25 -1.55
C SER A 177 -5.15 -32.92 -0.79
N SER A 178 -5.35 -34.19 -0.42
CA SER A 178 -4.35 -34.99 0.32
C SER A 178 -3.02 -35.11 -0.44
N SER A 179 -3.09 -35.27 -1.76
CA SER A 179 -1.93 -35.34 -2.63
C SER A 179 -1.12 -34.04 -2.63
N LYS A 180 -1.79 -32.87 -2.65
CA LYS A 180 -1.11 -31.55 -2.57
C LYS A 180 -0.47 -31.34 -1.21
N SER A 181 -1.19 -31.67 -0.12
CA SER A 181 -0.63 -31.59 1.23
C SER A 181 0.64 -32.45 1.37
N ALA A 182 0.63 -33.68 0.83
CA ALA A 182 1.79 -34.57 0.84
C ALA A 182 2.96 -34.03 0.02
N VAL A 183 2.69 -33.42 -1.15
CA VAL A 183 3.71 -32.73 -1.95
C VAL A 183 4.33 -31.59 -1.13
N LEU A 184 3.51 -30.71 -0.57
CA LEU A 184 3.94 -29.56 0.23
C LEU A 184 4.78 -29.97 1.45
N ALA A 185 4.32 -30.97 2.20
CA ALA A 185 5.06 -31.52 3.34
C ALA A 185 6.44 -32.11 2.94
N SER A 186 6.56 -32.62 1.72
CA SER A 186 7.82 -33.18 1.21
C SER A 186 8.78 -32.16 0.57
N LEU A 187 8.32 -30.93 0.30
CA LEU A 187 9.15 -29.92 -0.38
C LEU A 187 10.39 -29.55 0.43
N GLY A 188 10.24 -29.36 1.74
CA GLY A 188 11.35 -28.97 2.64
C GLY A 188 12.51 -29.97 2.62
N SER A 189 12.20 -31.27 2.64
CA SER A 189 13.21 -32.33 2.63
C SER A 189 13.80 -32.59 1.24
N ARG A 190 13.02 -32.43 0.17
CA ARG A 190 13.47 -32.70 -1.21
C ARG A 190 14.20 -31.54 -1.85
N CYS A 191 13.85 -30.31 -1.49
CA CYS A 191 14.33 -29.07 -2.11
C CYS A 191 14.89 -28.09 -1.05
N PRO A 192 15.99 -28.42 -0.35
CA PRO A 192 16.51 -27.59 0.75
C PRO A 192 17.12 -26.25 0.29
N SER A 193 17.39 -26.10 -1.02
CA SER A 193 18.06 -24.93 -1.60
C SER A 193 17.08 -23.87 -2.16
N ILE A 194 15.79 -23.96 -1.84
CA ILE A 194 14.77 -23.03 -2.33
C ILE A 194 15.08 -21.60 -1.86
N ARG A 195 15.04 -20.68 -2.82
CA ARG A 195 15.17 -19.22 -2.63
C ARG A 195 13.88 -18.49 -2.97
N LYS A 196 13.10 -19.01 -3.92
CA LYS A 196 11.81 -18.44 -4.34
C LYS A 196 10.72 -19.50 -4.27
N LEU A 197 9.67 -19.23 -3.51
CA LEU A 197 8.50 -20.12 -3.43
C LEU A 197 7.24 -19.31 -3.67
N HIS A 198 6.47 -19.69 -4.68
CA HIS A 198 5.13 -19.19 -4.94
C HIS A 198 4.14 -20.35 -4.88
N CYS A 199 3.37 -20.43 -3.81
CA CYS A 199 2.35 -21.46 -3.63
C CYS A 199 1.17 -20.92 -2.81
N VAL A 200 0.12 -20.47 -3.50
CA VAL A 200 -1.12 -20.06 -2.86
C VAL A 200 -2.01 -21.29 -2.73
N TYR A 201 -2.18 -21.76 -1.49
CA TYR A 201 -2.87 -23.00 -1.14
C TYR A 201 -4.08 -22.68 -0.25
N GLY A 202 -5.27 -23.14 -0.66
CA GLY A 202 -6.54 -22.87 0.02
C GLY A 202 -7.41 -21.80 -0.67
N ASP A 203 -8.72 -21.86 -0.47
CA ASP A 203 -9.69 -20.84 -0.88
C ASP A 203 -10.05 -19.96 0.32
N SER A 204 -10.24 -18.67 0.08
CA SER A 204 -10.68 -17.65 1.05
C SER A 204 -11.97 -17.98 1.81
N CYS A 205 -12.76 -18.95 1.33
CA CYS A 205 -14.08 -19.30 1.87
C CYS A 205 -14.15 -20.63 2.65
N GLU A 206 -13.16 -21.52 2.54
CA GLU A 206 -13.15 -22.85 3.18
C GLU A 206 -11.75 -23.17 3.72
N ILE A 207 -11.39 -22.56 4.84
CA ILE A 207 -10.11 -22.83 5.52
C ILE A 207 -10.37 -23.92 6.56
N SER A 208 -9.93 -25.14 6.27
CA SER A 208 -9.81 -26.22 7.27
C SER A 208 -8.46 -26.12 7.96
N ASP A 209 -8.43 -26.24 9.29
CA ASP A 209 -7.24 -26.03 10.13
C ASP A 209 -6.02 -26.86 9.68
N THR A 210 -6.25 -28.09 9.23
CA THR A 210 -5.20 -29.04 8.84
C THR A 210 -4.39 -28.60 7.61
N VAL A 211 -4.97 -27.74 6.77
CA VAL A 211 -4.38 -27.25 5.52
C VAL A 211 -3.33 -26.17 5.81
N SER A 212 -3.58 -25.31 6.81
CA SER A 212 -2.67 -24.24 7.24
C SER A 212 -1.39 -24.77 7.89
N ASP A 213 -1.51 -25.85 8.67
CA ASP A 213 -0.39 -26.44 9.39
C ASP A 213 0.65 -27.02 8.42
N THR A 214 0.21 -27.62 7.32
CA THR A 214 1.12 -28.26 6.36
C THR A 214 2.04 -27.27 5.63
N VAL A 215 1.52 -26.12 5.23
CA VAL A 215 2.31 -25.04 4.61
C VAL A 215 3.24 -24.42 5.64
N SER A 216 2.75 -24.19 6.85
CA SER A 216 3.53 -23.58 7.93
C SER A 216 4.69 -24.48 8.38
N GLU A 217 4.50 -25.80 8.42
CA GLU A 217 5.55 -26.79 8.65
C GLU A 217 6.60 -26.79 7.53
N ALA A 218 6.16 -26.76 6.26
CA ALA A 218 7.06 -26.72 5.13
C ALA A 218 7.94 -25.46 5.13
N VAL A 219 7.35 -24.30 5.47
CA VAL A 219 8.04 -23.01 5.51
C VAL A 219 9.14 -22.98 6.58
N ARG A 220 8.92 -23.64 7.73
CA ARG A 220 9.92 -23.76 8.81
C ARG A 220 11.18 -24.51 8.40
N GLY A 221 11.10 -25.35 7.37
CA GLY A 221 12.26 -26.07 6.80
C GLY A 221 13.18 -25.24 5.89
N TYR A 222 12.82 -24.01 5.53
CA TYR A 222 13.60 -23.20 4.58
C TYR A 222 14.49 -22.17 5.29
N HIS A 223 15.80 -22.24 5.04
CA HIS A 223 16.78 -21.34 5.67
C HIS A 223 17.40 -20.30 4.72
N LYS A 224 17.15 -20.40 3.41
CA LYS A 224 17.75 -19.54 2.37
C LYS A 224 16.72 -18.79 1.53
N LEU A 225 15.51 -18.64 2.07
CA LEU A 225 14.38 -18.05 1.37
C LEU A 225 14.60 -16.55 1.14
N VAL A 226 14.30 -16.09 -0.07
CA VAL A 226 14.45 -14.68 -0.50
C VAL A 226 13.09 -14.09 -0.86
N HIS A 227 12.26 -14.85 -1.59
CA HIS A 227 10.90 -14.47 -1.97
C HIS A 227 9.92 -15.58 -1.57
N LEU A 228 8.87 -15.21 -0.84
CA LEU A 228 7.80 -16.11 -0.45
C LEU A 228 6.46 -15.50 -0.81
N THR A 229 5.67 -16.21 -1.61
CA THR A 229 4.24 -15.95 -1.80
C THR A 229 3.49 -17.20 -1.41
N THR A 230 2.66 -17.13 -0.38
CA THR A 230 1.97 -18.31 0.13
C THR A 230 0.56 -18.05 0.65
N GLY A 231 -0.09 -19.13 1.06
CA GLY A 231 -1.38 -19.13 1.71
C GLY A 231 -1.30 -18.66 3.15
N VAL A 232 -2.11 -19.29 4.00
CA VAL A 232 -2.20 -18.96 5.42
C VAL A 232 -0.96 -19.46 6.17
N LEU A 233 -0.40 -18.62 7.06
CA LEU A 233 0.75 -18.96 7.90
C LEU A 233 0.43 -18.85 9.39
N ASP A 234 1.00 -19.77 10.19
CA ASP A 234 0.96 -19.71 11.65
C ASP A 234 2.03 -18.76 12.25
N ALA A 235 1.92 -18.50 13.56
CA ALA A 235 2.84 -17.60 14.27
C ALA A 235 4.28 -18.15 14.34
N GLN A 236 4.46 -19.47 14.36
CA GLN A 236 5.78 -20.10 14.46
C GLN A 236 6.55 -19.97 13.14
N ALA A 237 5.88 -20.18 12.01
CA ALA A 237 6.40 -19.97 10.67
C ALA A 237 6.74 -18.49 10.44
N LEU A 238 5.90 -17.55 10.89
CA LEU A 238 6.22 -16.12 10.83
C LEU A 238 7.44 -15.76 11.67
N THR A 239 7.58 -16.33 12.87
CA THR A 239 8.76 -16.11 13.72
C THR A 239 10.03 -16.65 13.06
N HIS A 240 9.95 -17.83 12.44
CA HIS A 240 11.05 -18.39 11.65
C HIS A 240 11.42 -17.49 10.48
N LEU A 241 10.45 -17.03 9.69
CA LEU A 241 10.67 -16.13 8.56
C LEU A 241 11.29 -14.80 8.99
N ALA A 242 10.89 -14.25 10.13
CA ALA A 242 11.46 -13.02 10.69
C ALA A 242 12.93 -13.16 11.08
N SER A 243 13.38 -14.38 11.39
CA SER A 243 14.79 -14.68 11.68
C SER A 243 15.67 -14.79 10.42
N LEU A 244 15.08 -14.87 9.22
CA LEU A 244 15.84 -15.07 7.98
C LEU A 244 16.41 -13.75 7.43
N PRO A 245 17.73 -13.55 7.42
CA PRO A 245 18.33 -12.32 6.89
C PRO A 245 18.24 -12.22 5.37
N SER A 246 18.01 -13.34 4.67
CA SER A 246 17.93 -13.40 3.21
C SER A 246 16.59 -12.96 2.65
N LEU A 247 15.56 -12.83 3.49
CA LEU A 247 14.18 -12.58 3.05
C LEU A 247 14.00 -11.12 2.62
N LYS A 248 13.59 -10.92 1.37
CA LYS A 248 13.37 -9.59 0.75
C LYS A 248 11.91 -9.31 0.41
N SER A 249 11.16 -10.34 0.00
CA SER A 249 9.76 -10.20 -0.41
C SER A 249 8.90 -11.25 0.28
N LEU A 250 7.81 -10.81 0.91
CA LEU A 250 6.89 -11.66 1.67
C LEU A 250 5.44 -11.34 1.32
N CYS A 251 4.72 -12.33 0.79
CA CYS A 251 3.30 -12.26 0.50
C CYS A 251 2.58 -13.45 1.14
N PHE A 252 1.58 -13.20 1.99
CA PHE A 252 0.84 -14.26 2.69
C PHE A 252 -0.61 -13.89 2.99
N LEU A 253 -1.43 -14.90 3.29
CA LEU A 253 -2.82 -14.77 3.72
C LEU A 253 -2.93 -14.86 5.26
N LEU A 254 -3.80 -14.04 5.88
CA LEU A 254 -4.06 -14.11 7.32
C LEU A 254 -5.19 -15.09 7.68
N SER A 255 -4.96 -15.96 8.68
CA SER A 255 -5.95 -16.92 9.22
C SER A 255 -7.00 -16.27 10.14
N HIS A 256 -8.16 -16.92 10.27
CA HIS A 256 -9.25 -16.55 11.19
C HIS A 256 -8.91 -16.85 12.68
N ARG A 257 -7.92 -17.71 12.98
CA ARG A 257 -7.56 -18.15 14.35
C ARG A 257 -6.50 -17.35 15.10
N ALA A 258 -5.89 -16.33 14.50
CA ALA A 258 -4.94 -15.46 15.22
C ALA A 258 -5.59 -14.65 16.37
N VAL A 259 -6.90 -14.81 16.59
CA VAL A 259 -7.69 -14.15 17.62
C VAL A 259 -7.66 -14.89 18.97
N ASP A 260 -7.51 -16.23 18.97
CA ASP A 260 -7.70 -17.03 20.20
C ASP A 260 -6.40 -17.63 20.79
N ASP A 261 -5.36 -17.85 19.97
CA ASP A 261 -4.05 -18.35 20.42
C ASP A 261 -3.01 -17.22 20.44
N ILE A 262 -3.10 -16.32 21.42
CA ILE A 262 -2.19 -15.16 21.57
C ILE A 262 -1.04 -15.51 22.54
N PRO A 263 0.23 -15.52 22.10
CA PRO A 263 1.36 -15.23 22.99
C PRO A 263 1.42 -13.71 23.30
N PRO A 264 1.80 -13.30 24.52
CA PRO A 264 1.71 -11.91 24.99
C PRO A 264 2.47 -10.90 24.10
N ALA A 265 2.07 -9.63 24.15
CA ALA A 265 2.55 -8.49 23.33
C ALA A 265 4.08 -8.31 23.14
N ASN A 266 4.90 -9.08 23.86
CA ASN A 266 6.36 -9.13 23.73
C ASN A 266 6.86 -10.06 22.61
N SER A 267 5.98 -10.80 21.93
CA SER A 267 6.35 -11.76 20.87
C SER A 267 5.81 -11.36 19.49
N ILE A 268 5.77 -10.06 19.18
CA ILE A 268 5.60 -9.63 17.79
C ILE A 268 6.94 -9.87 17.09
N PRO A 269 7.05 -10.78 16.12
CA PRO A 269 8.30 -11.03 15.45
C PRO A 269 8.71 -9.78 14.66
N MET A 270 9.75 -9.09 15.13
CA MET A 270 10.40 -8.04 14.36
C MET A 270 11.22 -8.70 13.26
N PHE A 271 10.92 -8.40 12.00
CA PHE A 271 11.73 -8.84 10.87
C PHE A 271 13.07 -8.11 10.94
N ALA A 272 14.14 -8.85 11.20
CA ALA A 272 15.49 -8.31 11.23
C ALA A 272 16.02 -7.93 9.83
N SER A 273 15.41 -8.48 8.76
CA SER A 273 15.76 -8.18 7.37
C SER A 273 15.06 -6.91 6.87
N LYS A 274 15.76 -6.14 6.02
CA LYS A 274 15.12 -5.09 5.22
C LYS A 274 14.26 -5.77 4.15
N LEU A 275 12.96 -5.90 4.43
CA LEU A 275 11.99 -6.34 3.43
C LEU A 275 11.78 -5.19 2.43
N ASP A 276 12.00 -5.47 1.15
CA ASP A 276 11.76 -4.55 0.05
C ASP A 276 10.26 -4.48 -0.28
N GLU A 277 9.54 -5.59 -0.09
CA GLU A 277 8.12 -5.72 -0.43
C GLU A 277 7.39 -6.64 0.55
N VAL A 278 6.28 -6.16 1.12
CA VAL A 278 5.39 -6.96 1.97
C VAL A 278 3.96 -6.78 1.52
N SER A 279 3.31 -7.88 1.14
CA SER A 279 1.90 -7.90 0.74
C SER A 279 1.12 -8.81 1.68
N ILE A 280 0.18 -8.23 2.43
CA ILE A 280 -0.66 -8.98 3.36
C ILE A 280 -2.07 -9.01 2.79
N THR A 281 -2.53 -10.19 2.40
CA THR A 281 -3.91 -10.41 1.98
C THR A 281 -4.72 -10.93 3.17
N ALA A 282 -5.79 -10.22 3.53
CA ALA A 282 -6.66 -10.63 4.64
C ALA A 282 -8.06 -10.92 4.13
N VAL A 283 -8.71 -11.95 4.70
CA VAL A 283 -10.09 -12.32 4.37
C VAL A 283 -11.09 -11.25 4.87
N SER A 284 -10.66 -10.37 5.79
CA SER A 284 -11.45 -9.23 6.28
C SER A 284 -10.55 -8.06 6.73
N TYR A 285 -11.07 -6.82 6.61
CA TYR A 285 -10.42 -5.58 7.06
C TYR A 285 -10.07 -5.60 8.56
N ALA A 286 -10.83 -6.33 9.39
CA ALA A 286 -10.55 -6.50 10.81
C ALA A 286 -9.23 -7.26 11.08
N HIS A 287 -8.85 -8.18 10.21
CA HIS A 287 -7.61 -8.96 10.33
C HIS A 287 -6.41 -8.20 9.76
N LEU A 288 -6.61 -7.46 8.66
CA LEU A 288 -5.58 -6.59 8.07
C LEU A 288 -5.16 -5.50 9.09
N THR A 289 -6.12 -4.88 9.77
CA THR A 289 -5.86 -3.88 10.82
C THR A 289 -5.22 -4.44 12.10
N TRP A 290 -5.27 -5.77 12.33
CA TRP A 290 -4.56 -6.42 13.44
C TRP A 290 -3.05 -6.48 13.20
N CYS A 291 -2.60 -6.83 11.98
CA CYS A 291 -1.18 -6.76 11.61
C CYS A 291 -0.60 -5.34 11.69
N PHE A 292 -1.44 -4.33 11.45
CA PHE A 292 -1.06 -2.92 11.56
C PHE A 292 -1.35 -2.30 12.94
N ARG A 293 -1.65 -3.09 13.99
CA ARG A 293 -1.91 -2.56 15.36
C ARG A 293 -0.80 -1.66 15.90
N SER A 294 0.43 -1.78 15.39
CA SER A 294 1.57 -0.94 15.78
C SER A 294 1.65 0.41 15.03
N PHE A 295 1.00 0.55 13.86
CA PHE A 295 0.88 1.83 13.18
C PHE A 295 -0.30 2.63 13.75
N GLY A 296 -0.01 3.70 14.49
CA GLY A 296 -1.03 4.54 15.14
C GLY A 296 -1.39 4.09 16.56
N ASP A 297 -0.45 3.51 17.30
CA ASP A 297 -0.62 3.31 18.74
C ASP A 297 -0.69 4.67 19.48
N PHE A 298 -1.90 5.02 19.90
CA PHE A 298 -2.17 6.26 20.64
C PHE A 298 -1.68 6.21 22.07
N GLN A 299 -1.30 5.05 22.60
CA GLN A 299 -0.83 4.93 23.96
C GLN A 299 0.34 5.89 24.20
N THR A 300 1.34 5.89 23.32
CA THR A 300 2.48 6.80 23.45
C THR A 300 2.07 8.27 23.34
N LEU A 301 1.24 8.64 22.37
CA LEU A 301 0.80 10.04 22.21
C LEU A 301 -0.05 10.52 23.40
N CYS A 302 -1.02 9.72 23.85
CA CYS A 302 -1.89 10.06 24.97
C CYS A 302 -1.19 10.04 26.32
N THR A 303 -0.13 9.23 26.47
CA THR A 303 0.69 9.19 27.67
C THR A 303 1.74 10.30 27.70
N GLN A 304 2.34 10.64 26.55
CA GLN A 304 3.47 11.57 26.46
C GLN A 304 3.08 13.02 26.18
N VAL A 305 1.92 13.27 25.56
CA VAL A 305 1.51 14.62 25.13
C VAL A 305 0.36 15.11 26.02
N PRO A 306 0.62 16.01 26.99
CA PRO A 306 -0.41 16.61 27.81
C PRO A 306 -1.43 17.37 26.94
N SER A 307 -2.71 17.29 27.33
CA SER A 307 -3.81 18.00 26.66
C SER A 307 -3.97 17.66 25.18
N TYR A 308 -3.62 16.44 24.78
CA TYR A 308 -3.87 15.96 23.43
C TYR A 308 -5.35 15.66 23.22
N THR A 309 -6.03 16.51 22.44
CA THR A 309 -7.51 16.50 22.30
C THR A 309 -8.05 15.17 21.81
N TRP A 310 -7.36 14.50 20.89
CA TRP A 310 -7.80 13.21 20.33
C TRP A 310 -7.94 12.11 21.40
N CYS A 311 -7.23 12.21 22.52
CA CYS A 311 -7.34 11.25 23.62
C CYS A 311 -8.72 11.25 24.30
N ASN A 312 -9.44 12.37 24.24
CA ASN A 312 -10.80 12.46 24.79
C ASN A 312 -11.77 11.47 24.12
N LEU A 313 -11.53 11.12 22.85
CA LEU A 313 -12.39 10.19 22.09
C LEU A 313 -12.26 8.74 22.58
N PHE A 314 -11.12 8.38 23.19
CA PHE A 314 -10.83 7.02 23.65
C PHE A 314 -11.22 6.80 25.11
N TYR A 315 -11.14 7.84 25.95
CA TYR A 315 -11.34 7.74 27.40
C TYR A 315 -12.69 7.10 27.77
N ARG A 316 -13.79 7.57 27.16
CA ARG A 316 -15.14 7.05 27.44
C ARG A 316 -15.28 5.57 27.08
N GLN A 317 -14.63 5.14 26.00
CA GLN A 317 -14.68 3.75 25.56
C GLN A 317 -13.90 2.85 26.52
N LEU A 318 -12.72 3.28 26.97
CA LEU A 318 -11.92 2.57 27.96
C LEU A 318 -12.67 2.40 29.28
N LEU A 319 -13.36 3.44 29.76
CA LEU A 319 -14.25 3.34 30.93
C LEU A 319 -15.32 2.24 30.78
N THR A 320 -15.86 2.05 29.58
CA THR A 320 -16.95 1.07 29.35
C THR A 320 -16.45 -0.34 29.04
N THR A 321 -15.25 -0.48 28.50
CA THR A 321 -14.74 -1.77 27.99
C THR A 321 -13.75 -2.42 28.96
N ASP A 322 -12.82 -1.65 29.53
CA ASP A 322 -11.82 -2.15 30.47
C ASP A 322 -11.26 -0.99 31.32
N GLU A 323 -11.90 -0.74 32.47
CA GLU A 323 -11.52 0.33 33.39
C GLU A 323 -10.11 0.12 33.99
N SER A 324 -9.63 -1.12 34.05
CA SER A 324 -8.32 -1.46 34.63
C SER A 324 -7.13 -0.86 33.86
N VAL A 325 -7.37 -0.47 32.60
CA VAL A 325 -6.41 0.23 31.74
C VAL A 325 -6.19 1.66 32.23
N LEU A 326 -7.19 2.30 32.85
CA LEU A 326 -7.09 3.68 33.33
C LEU A 326 -6.37 3.71 34.68
N GLN A 327 -5.12 4.17 34.67
CA GLN A 327 -4.20 4.14 35.80
C GLN A 327 -3.69 5.55 36.15
N GLY A 328 -3.21 5.71 37.39
CA GLY A 328 -2.66 6.97 37.87
C GLY A 328 -3.63 8.14 37.75
N LEU A 329 -3.22 9.21 37.04
CA LEU A 329 -4.01 10.43 36.89
C LEU A 329 -5.36 10.21 36.16
N SER A 330 -5.51 9.12 35.40
CA SER A 330 -6.75 8.80 34.67
C SER A 330 -7.71 7.90 35.46
N GLN A 331 -7.40 7.51 36.70
CA GLN A 331 -8.32 6.69 37.51
C GLN A 331 -9.57 7.47 37.91
N ASN A 332 -9.40 8.70 38.41
CA ASN A 332 -10.51 9.49 38.89
C ASN A 332 -10.99 10.49 37.83
N THR A 333 -12.10 10.15 37.17
CA THR A 333 -12.71 10.94 36.08
C THR A 333 -13.06 12.39 36.45
N THR A 334 -13.25 12.69 37.74
CA THR A 334 -13.60 14.03 38.23
C THR A 334 -12.40 14.96 38.39
N THR A 335 -11.19 14.41 38.52
CA THR A 335 -9.94 15.16 38.66
C THR A 335 -8.98 14.92 37.50
N ALA A 336 -9.25 13.92 36.67
CA ALA A 336 -8.40 13.49 35.57
C ALA A 336 -8.11 14.61 34.57
N PRO A 337 -6.84 14.77 34.15
CA PRO A 337 -6.46 15.70 33.10
C PRO A 337 -6.88 15.19 31.72
N VAL A 338 -6.79 16.06 30.70
CA VAL A 338 -6.96 15.68 29.29
C VAL A 338 -5.85 14.73 28.84
N GLY A 339 -6.22 13.50 28.45
CA GLY A 339 -5.29 12.43 28.06
C GLY A 339 -5.77 11.05 28.50
N VAL A 340 -5.03 10.00 28.12
CA VAL A 340 -5.21 8.64 28.65
C VAL A 340 -3.88 8.22 29.28
N ASN A 341 -3.89 8.00 30.60
CA ASN A 341 -2.71 7.73 31.42
C ASN A 341 -1.54 8.68 31.15
N PRO A 342 -1.74 10.02 31.20
CA PRO A 342 -0.66 10.96 30.93
C PRO A 342 0.39 10.91 32.05
N VAL A 343 1.68 10.97 31.67
CA VAL A 343 2.79 11.11 32.64
C VAL A 343 2.69 12.44 33.40
N CYS A 344 2.18 13.47 32.73
CA CYS A 344 1.91 14.78 33.28
C CYS A 344 0.68 15.35 32.58
N GLY A 345 -0.26 15.94 33.33
CA GLY A 345 -1.45 16.56 32.75
C GLY A 345 -2.10 17.54 33.73
N ILE A 346 -2.80 18.53 33.19
CA ILE A 346 -3.39 19.61 33.99
C ILE A 346 -4.74 19.15 34.56
N PRO A 347 -4.88 19.07 35.89
CA PRO A 347 -6.08 18.52 36.50
C PRO A 347 -7.31 19.36 36.19
N LYS A 348 -8.48 18.72 36.21
CA LYS A 348 -9.75 19.38 35.92
C LYS A 348 -9.95 20.61 36.82
N VAL A 349 -10.55 21.66 36.29
CA VAL A 349 -10.92 22.87 37.04
C VAL A 349 -11.71 22.51 38.31
N ASN A 350 -11.20 22.93 39.46
CA ASN A 350 -11.79 22.79 40.79
C ASN A 350 -11.25 23.89 41.73
N ASP A 351 -11.59 23.87 43.03
CA ASP A 351 -11.17 24.90 44.00
C ASP A 351 -9.64 25.07 44.15
N GLY A 352 -8.84 24.10 43.66
CA GLY A 352 -7.37 24.14 43.67
C GLY A 352 -6.70 24.15 42.29
N SER A 353 -7.45 24.06 41.19
CA SER A 353 -6.94 24.02 39.81
C SER A 353 -7.72 24.97 38.91
N LEU A 354 -6.99 25.84 38.21
CA LEU A 354 -7.57 26.77 37.22
C LEU A 354 -7.67 26.16 35.81
N GLY A 355 -7.38 24.86 35.66
CA GLY A 355 -7.29 24.22 34.34
C GLY A 355 -6.11 24.78 33.53
N ASN A 356 -6.13 24.60 32.21
CA ASN A 356 -5.04 25.03 31.34
C ASN A 356 -5.07 26.54 31.07
N ILE A 357 -4.80 27.33 32.12
CA ILE A 357 -4.96 28.79 32.12
C ILE A 357 -4.13 29.49 31.03
N ALA A 358 -2.91 29.02 30.77
CA ALA A 358 -2.06 29.60 29.73
C ALA A 358 -2.66 29.41 28.35
N ASN A 359 -3.18 28.21 28.03
CA ASN A 359 -3.81 27.96 26.75
C ASN A 359 -5.15 28.70 26.62
N ILE A 360 -5.91 28.83 27.71
CA ILE A 360 -7.15 29.63 27.76
C ILE A 360 -6.86 31.10 27.39
N LEU A 361 -5.84 31.71 28.00
CA LEU A 361 -5.43 33.08 27.70
C LEU A 361 -4.92 33.22 26.26
N ALA A 362 -4.12 32.26 25.78
CA ALA A 362 -3.62 32.24 24.41
C ALA A 362 -4.78 32.18 23.40
N CYS A 363 -5.72 31.24 23.56
CA CYS A 363 -6.90 31.15 22.70
C CYS A 363 -7.72 32.45 22.73
N GLY A 364 -7.92 33.05 23.90
CA GLY A 364 -8.63 34.32 24.04
C GLY A 364 -7.97 35.47 23.28
N LEU A 365 -6.64 35.64 23.43
CA LEU A 365 -5.87 36.63 22.68
C LEU A 365 -5.92 36.37 21.17
N SER A 366 -5.77 35.11 20.75
CA SER A 366 -5.86 34.70 19.37
C SER A 366 -7.21 35.04 18.74
N CYS A 367 -8.32 34.90 19.47
CA CYS A 367 -9.64 35.31 18.98
C CYS A 367 -9.66 36.80 18.61
N PHE A 368 -9.10 37.68 19.44
CA PHE A 368 -9.02 39.12 19.15
C PHE A 368 -8.14 39.42 17.92
N VAL A 369 -7.00 38.75 17.80
CA VAL A 369 -6.12 38.87 16.64
C VAL A 369 -6.84 38.45 15.36
N VAL A 370 -7.50 37.29 15.36
CA VAL A 370 -8.19 36.75 14.18
C VAL A 370 -9.41 37.59 13.82
N LEU A 371 -10.17 38.09 14.80
CA LEU A 371 -11.25 39.07 14.57
C LEU A 371 -10.73 40.34 13.89
N SER A 372 -9.56 40.83 14.31
CA SER A 372 -8.90 41.97 13.69
C SER A 372 -8.50 41.66 12.23
N LEU A 373 -7.96 40.47 11.96
CA LEU A 373 -7.65 40.03 10.58
C LEU A 373 -8.90 39.93 9.70
N ILE A 374 -10.02 39.39 10.21
CA ILE A 374 -11.31 39.32 9.50
C ILE A 374 -11.81 40.74 9.16
N HIS A 375 -11.67 41.68 10.10
CA HIS A 375 -12.04 43.08 9.88
C HIS A 375 -11.16 43.75 8.81
N PHE A 376 -9.84 43.62 8.92
CA PHE A 376 -8.91 44.23 7.96
C PHE A 376 -9.02 43.62 6.56
N THR A 377 -9.20 42.30 6.45
CA THR A 377 -9.48 41.66 5.15
C THR A 377 -10.80 42.12 4.54
N GLY A 378 -11.83 42.36 5.37
CA GLY A 378 -13.12 42.86 4.90
C GLY A 378 -13.10 44.28 4.36
N ARG A 379 -12.16 45.13 4.82
CA ARG A 379 -12.05 46.54 4.39
C ARG A 379 -11.31 46.75 3.06
N ARG A 380 -10.54 45.78 2.58
CA ARG A 380 -9.79 45.90 1.31
C ARG A 380 -10.73 45.85 0.09
N LYS A 381 -10.50 46.73 -0.88
CA LYS A 381 -11.25 46.78 -2.15
C LYS A 381 -10.45 46.02 -3.21
N ALA A 382 -11.13 45.38 -4.17
CA ALA A 382 -10.50 44.70 -5.32
C ALA A 382 -9.31 43.72 -5.03
N ALA A 383 -9.41 42.86 -4.01
CA ALA A 383 -8.39 41.84 -3.73
C ALA A 383 -8.84 40.42 -4.13
N VAL A 384 -8.00 39.73 -4.91
CA VAL A 384 -8.16 38.33 -5.34
C VAL A 384 -8.18 37.40 -4.11
N GLY A 385 -9.14 36.48 -4.03
CA GLY A 385 -9.29 35.52 -2.93
C GLY A 385 -9.76 36.08 -1.58
N ARG A 386 -10.28 37.32 -1.54
CA ARG A 386 -10.68 38.00 -0.28
C ARG A 386 -11.76 37.25 0.50
N VAL A 387 -12.80 36.75 -0.16
CA VAL A 387 -13.93 36.07 0.49
C VAL A 387 -13.46 34.73 1.06
N GLU A 388 -12.60 34.07 0.31
CA GLU A 388 -12.05 32.75 0.58
C GLU A 388 -11.06 32.80 1.76
N LEU A 389 -10.20 33.82 1.82
CA LEU A 389 -9.33 34.05 2.98
C LEU A 389 -10.13 34.43 4.23
N ARG A 390 -11.21 35.21 4.10
CA ARG A 390 -12.11 35.51 5.24
C ARG A 390 -12.79 34.26 5.78
N ILE A 391 -13.22 33.34 4.92
CA ILE A 391 -13.80 32.06 5.33
C ILE A 391 -12.76 31.22 6.08
N PHE A 392 -11.51 31.19 5.61
CA PHE A 392 -10.42 30.55 6.35
C PHE A 392 -10.23 31.15 7.75
N PHE A 393 -10.21 32.48 7.89
CA PHE A 393 -10.12 33.12 9.21
C PHE A 393 -11.34 32.88 10.09
N CYS A 394 -12.56 32.84 9.53
CA CYS A 394 -13.75 32.47 10.29
C CYS A 394 -13.69 31.02 10.79
N LEU A 395 -13.18 30.09 9.98
CA LEU A 395 -12.99 28.69 10.41
C LEU A 395 -11.92 28.57 11.50
N TYR A 396 -10.81 29.30 11.39
CA TYR A 396 -9.80 29.32 12.43
C TYR A 396 -10.32 29.97 13.73
N LEU A 397 -11.08 31.06 13.61
CA LEU A 397 -11.76 31.66 14.76
C LEU A 397 -12.71 30.66 15.43
N LEU A 398 -13.41 29.84 14.63
CA LEU A 398 -14.30 28.81 15.16
C LEU A 398 -13.55 27.65 15.82
N THR A 399 -12.31 27.32 15.42
CA THR A 399 -11.53 26.27 16.11
C THR A 399 -11.07 26.69 17.50
N LEU A 400 -10.76 27.97 17.74
CA LEU A 400 -10.25 28.48 19.01
C LEU A 400 -11.15 28.21 20.25
N PRO A 401 -12.47 28.49 20.24
CA PRO A 401 -13.34 28.18 21.39
C PRO A 401 -13.49 26.66 21.60
N PHE A 402 -13.49 25.86 20.53
CA PHE A 402 -13.51 24.40 20.64
C PHE A 402 -12.19 23.87 21.22
N GLN A 403 -11.05 24.45 20.82
CA GLN A 403 -9.75 24.15 21.41
C GLN A 403 -9.73 24.50 22.89
N LEU A 404 -10.22 25.68 23.27
CA LEU A 404 -10.36 26.10 24.67
C LEU A 404 -11.14 25.07 25.49
N ILE A 405 -12.29 24.60 25.01
CA ILE A 405 -13.14 23.66 25.76
C ILE A 405 -12.52 22.25 25.81
N THR A 406 -11.97 21.78 24.69
CA THR A 406 -11.48 20.39 24.56
C THR A 406 -10.09 20.15 25.17
N THR A 407 -9.27 21.21 25.31
CA THR A 407 -7.94 21.16 25.96
C THR A 407 -7.90 21.82 27.33
N GLY A 408 -8.87 22.69 27.66
CA GLY A 408 -8.84 23.52 28.86
C GLY A 408 -9.08 22.81 30.19
N SER A 409 -9.39 21.50 30.17
CA SER A 409 -9.68 20.69 31.36
C SER A 409 -10.92 21.16 32.16
N PHE A 410 -11.94 21.67 31.46
CA PHE A 410 -13.20 22.13 32.08
C PHE A 410 -14.21 21.01 32.35
N LEU A 411 -14.34 20.09 31.41
CA LEU A 411 -15.32 19.01 31.44
C LEU A 411 -14.74 17.76 32.09
N THR A 412 -15.60 16.93 32.70
CA THR A 412 -15.18 15.63 33.23
C THR A 412 -14.74 14.70 32.11
N GLN A 413 -13.62 14.01 32.34
CA GLN A 413 -13.11 13.02 31.40
C GLN A 413 -14.08 11.85 31.24
N GLY A 414 -14.25 11.38 30.00
CA GLY A 414 -15.22 10.33 29.66
C GLY A 414 -16.68 10.79 29.49
N SER A 415 -16.99 12.08 29.68
CA SER A 415 -18.35 12.60 29.44
C SER A 415 -18.73 12.58 27.96
N SER A 416 -20.02 12.34 27.65
CA SER A 416 -20.51 12.36 26.26
C SER A 416 -20.31 13.72 25.61
N ALA A 417 -20.50 14.80 26.38
CA ALA A 417 -20.33 16.17 25.89
C ALA A 417 -18.90 16.42 25.41
N LEU A 418 -17.89 15.99 26.17
CA LEU A 418 -16.48 16.16 25.79
C LEU A 418 -16.11 15.37 24.54
N VAL A 419 -16.64 14.15 24.39
CA VAL A 419 -16.44 13.32 23.18
C VAL A 419 -17.02 13.99 21.94
N VAL A 420 -18.28 14.46 22.01
CA VAL A 420 -18.95 15.14 20.89
C VAL A 420 -18.24 16.43 20.52
N LEU A 421 -17.88 17.26 21.51
CA LEU A 421 -17.15 18.51 21.27
C LEU A 421 -15.76 18.27 20.67
N THR A 422 -15.07 17.20 21.09
CA THR A 422 -13.77 16.82 20.51
C THR A 422 -13.92 16.37 19.06
N ALA A 423 -14.97 15.61 18.73
CA ALA A 423 -15.23 15.19 17.36
C ALA A 423 -15.52 16.39 16.44
N ILE A 424 -16.34 17.35 16.91
CA ILE A 424 -16.61 18.59 16.17
C ILE A 424 -15.31 19.39 15.99
N HIS A 425 -14.51 19.55 17.06
CA HIS A 425 -13.23 20.25 16.99
C HIS A 425 -12.30 19.62 15.95
N ALA A 426 -12.14 18.30 15.97
CA ALA A 426 -11.33 17.58 14.99
C ALA A 426 -11.82 17.78 13.54
N GLY A 427 -13.13 17.76 13.32
CA GLY A 427 -13.73 18.03 12.01
C GLY A 427 -13.50 19.48 11.53
N LEU A 428 -13.57 20.45 12.45
CA LEU A 428 -13.27 21.85 12.15
C LEU A 428 -11.81 22.05 11.74
N VAL A 429 -10.88 21.44 12.47
CA VAL A 429 -9.45 21.47 12.13
C VAL A 429 -9.20 20.83 10.76
N ALA A 430 -9.81 19.68 10.45
CA ALA A 430 -9.69 19.07 9.12
C ALA A 430 -10.22 20.01 8.01
N THR A 431 -11.38 20.63 8.26
CA THR A 431 -12.01 21.59 7.34
C THR A 431 -11.14 22.83 7.10
N LEU A 432 -10.44 23.29 8.14
CA LEU A 432 -9.51 24.41 8.06
C LEU A 432 -8.38 24.16 7.05
N PHE A 433 -7.71 23.00 7.12
CA PHE A 433 -6.62 22.64 6.19
C PHE A 433 -7.13 22.41 4.77
N TRP A 434 -8.34 21.87 4.61
CA TRP A 434 -8.94 21.76 3.29
C TRP A 434 -9.24 23.13 2.68
N THR A 435 -9.74 24.06 3.49
CA THR A 435 -9.99 25.45 3.08
C THR A 435 -8.68 26.16 2.75
N LEU A 436 -7.60 25.90 3.49
CA LEU A 436 -6.27 26.41 3.17
C LEU A 436 -5.84 25.96 1.76
N LEU A 437 -5.93 24.66 1.46
CA LEU A 437 -5.61 24.14 0.13
C LEU A 437 -6.51 24.77 -0.95
N ALA A 438 -7.81 24.87 -0.72
CA ALA A 438 -8.74 25.51 -1.66
C ALA A 438 -8.35 26.97 -1.95
N ASN A 439 -7.88 27.72 -0.95
CA ASN A 439 -7.39 29.08 -1.14
C ASN A 439 -6.17 29.13 -2.08
N SER A 440 -5.29 28.12 -2.07
CA SER A 440 -4.18 28.06 -3.04
C SER A 440 -4.64 27.82 -4.47
N ILE A 441 -5.69 27.03 -4.66
CA ILE A 441 -6.24 26.76 -5.98
C ILE A 441 -6.92 28.01 -6.54
N VAL A 442 -7.70 28.73 -5.71
CA VAL A 442 -8.34 29.99 -6.08
C VAL A 442 -7.30 31.04 -6.51
N ALA A 443 -6.17 31.12 -5.80
CA ALA A 443 -5.07 32.03 -6.17
C ALA A 443 -4.44 31.75 -7.56
N THR A 444 -4.62 30.54 -8.13
CA THR A 444 -4.18 30.25 -9.51
C THR A 444 -5.09 30.87 -10.58
N GLN A 445 -6.21 31.49 -10.18
CA GLN A 445 -7.24 32.05 -11.08
C GLN A 445 -7.82 31.03 -12.08
N VAL A 446 -7.65 29.72 -11.83
CA VAL A 446 -8.29 28.64 -12.61
C VAL A 446 -9.77 28.50 -12.25
N VAL A 447 -10.14 28.90 -11.04
CA VAL A 447 -11.53 29.00 -10.57
C VAL A 447 -11.82 30.48 -10.33
N GLU A 448 -12.96 30.97 -10.82
CA GLU A 448 -13.36 32.37 -10.63
C GLU A 448 -13.67 32.66 -9.15
N ASP A 449 -12.95 33.62 -8.57
CA ASP A 449 -13.13 34.13 -7.21
C ASP A 449 -14.57 34.63 -6.96
N GLY A 450 -15.11 34.38 -5.77
CA GLY A 450 -16.45 34.87 -5.38
C GLY A 450 -17.63 34.19 -6.08
N THR A 451 -17.40 33.20 -6.94
CA THR A 451 -18.48 32.43 -7.60
C THR A 451 -18.96 31.25 -6.75
N LEU A 452 -20.20 30.78 -6.98
CA LEU A 452 -20.77 29.57 -6.35
C LEU A 452 -19.87 28.34 -6.56
N SER A 453 -19.12 28.29 -7.67
CA SER A 453 -18.16 27.23 -8.00
C SER A 453 -17.00 27.13 -7.01
N SER A 454 -16.43 28.27 -6.58
CA SER A 454 -15.39 28.31 -5.53
C SER A 454 -15.89 27.83 -4.17
N ILE A 455 -17.19 27.99 -3.90
CA ILE A 455 -17.88 27.53 -2.70
C ILE A 455 -18.22 26.03 -2.80
N ILE A 456 -18.54 25.51 -3.99
CA ILE A 456 -18.85 24.09 -4.22
C ILE A 456 -17.61 23.19 -4.08
N VAL A 457 -16.45 23.62 -4.58
CA VAL A 457 -15.16 22.92 -4.34
C VAL A 457 -14.84 22.84 -2.83
N ARG A 458 -15.40 23.77 -2.04
CA ARG A 458 -15.25 23.87 -0.58
C ARG A 458 -16.30 23.05 0.20
N SER A 459 -17.55 23.02 -0.24
CA SER A 459 -18.66 22.35 0.46
C SER A 459 -18.73 20.83 0.22
N ALA A 460 -18.20 20.34 -0.90
CA ALA A 460 -18.08 18.90 -1.16
C ALA A 460 -17.27 18.16 -0.06
N SER A 461 -16.37 18.86 0.63
CA SER A 461 -15.46 18.30 1.63
C SER A 461 -15.98 18.39 3.07
N ILE A 462 -16.94 19.29 3.34
CA ILE A 462 -17.64 19.37 4.62
C ILE A 462 -18.65 18.21 4.76
N VAL A 463 -19.27 17.80 3.66
CA VAL A 463 -20.30 16.75 3.60
C VAL A 463 -19.72 15.34 3.83
N SER A 464 -18.49 15.05 3.36
CA SER A 464 -17.84 13.75 3.60
C SER A 464 -17.53 13.47 5.08
N PHE A 465 -17.49 14.48 5.95
CA PHE A 465 -17.19 14.31 7.38
C PHE A 465 -18.42 14.36 8.31
N HIS A 466 -19.55 14.92 7.87
CA HIS A 466 -20.73 15.14 8.72
C HIS A 466 -21.90 14.15 8.51
N SER A 467 -21.84 13.26 7.51
CA SER A 467 -22.93 12.32 7.23
C SER A 467 -22.47 10.85 7.30
N PRO A 468 -22.64 10.16 8.45
CA PRO A 468 -22.23 8.75 8.57
C PRO A 468 -23.20 7.77 7.90
N LYS A 469 -24.26 8.22 7.20
CA LYS A 469 -25.30 7.31 6.68
C LYS A 469 -25.51 7.31 5.16
N HIS A 470 -25.09 8.32 4.41
CA HIS A 470 -25.19 8.28 2.96
C HIS A 470 -24.17 9.23 2.32
N THR A 471 -23.17 8.71 1.61
CA THR A 471 -22.58 9.31 0.39
C THR A 471 -21.50 8.39 -0.19
N GLN A 472 -21.93 7.44 -1.01
CA GLN A 472 -21.04 6.56 -1.79
C GLN A 472 -20.54 7.15 -3.14
N PRO A 473 -21.00 8.33 -3.66
CA PRO A 473 -20.44 8.88 -4.91
C PRO A 473 -19.57 10.14 -4.76
N ALA A 474 -19.43 10.73 -3.56
CA ALA A 474 -18.78 12.05 -3.41
C ALA A 474 -17.25 12.01 -3.50
N ASP A 475 -16.60 10.99 -2.91
CA ASP A 475 -15.14 10.93 -2.83
C ASP A 475 -14.45 10.63 -4.18
N GLY A 476 -15.08 9.80 -5.02
CA GLY A 476 -14.62 9.53 -6.38
C GLY A 476 -14.76 10.74 -7.30
N ALA A 477 -15.87 11.47 -7.19
CA ALA A 477 -16.09 12.70 -7.96
C ALA A 477 -15.12 13.82 -7.52
N LEU A 478 -14.78 13.91 -6.23
CA LEU A 478 -13.83 14.88 -5.70
C LEU A 478 -12.40 14.61 -6.17
N HIS A 479 -11.95 13.35 -6.14
CA HIS A 479 -10.60 12.99 -6.60
C HIS A 479 -10.46 13.19 -8.12
N ILE A 480 -11.50 12.85 -8.89
CA ILE A 480 -11.58 13.12 -10.34
C ILE A 480 -11.63 14.62 -10.62
N ALA A 481 -12.37 15.41 -9.84
CA ALA A 481 -12.43 16.87 -9.99
C ALA A 481 -11.08 17.53 -9.67
N ILE A 482 -10.37 17.08 -8.62
CA ILE A 482 -9.03 17.55 -8.25
C ILE A 482 -8.02 17.20 -9.34
N LEU A 483 -8.03 15.95 -9.85
CA LEU A 483 -7.17 15.55 -10.97
C LEU A 483 -7.50 16.35 -12.23
N HIS A 484 -8.78 16.63 -12.50
CA HIS A 484 -9.18 17.49 -13.62
C HIS A 484 -8.74 18.94 -13.45
N ILE A 485 -8.86 19.53 -12.25
CA ILE A 485 -8.42 20.90 -11.96
C ILE A 485 -6.89 20.99 -12.00
N LEU A 486 -6.16 20.06 -11.37
CA LEU A 486 -4.70 19.94 -11.49
C LEU A 486 -4.29 19.79 -12.95
N SER A 487 -4.97 18.96 -13.74
CA SER A 487 -4.68 18.82 -15.18
C SER A 487 -4.94 20.10 -15.98
N ARG A 488 -5.85 20.99 -15.53
CA ARG A 488 -6.11 22.30 -16.14
C ARG A 488 -5.09 23.34 -15.70
N VAL A 489 -4.70 23.35 -14.43
CA VAL A 489 -3.61 24.17 -13.88
C VAL A 489 -2.29 23.83 -14.60
N LEU A 490 -1.92 22.54 -14.67
CA LEU A 490 -0.72 22.07 -15.35
C LEU A 490 -0.71 22.42 -16.84
N ARG A 491 -1.86 22.33 -17.52
CA ARG A 491 -2.02 22.75 -18.93
C ARG A 491 -1.94 24.26 -19.14
N ARG A 492 -2.45 25.08 -18.22
CA ARG A 492 -2.43 26.55 -18.33
C ARG A 492 -1.03 27.12 -18.15
N TYR A 493 -0.20 26.47 -17.34
CA TYR A 493 1.15 26.94 -17.01
C TYR A 493 2.29 26.14 -17.68
N ASN A 494 2.00 25.23 -18.62
CA ASN A 494 2.99 24.42 -19.32
C ASN A 494 3.92 23.58 -18.41
N LEU A 495 3.49 23.25 -17.19
CA LEU A 495 4.22 22.31 -16.33
C LEU A 495 3.89 20.87 -16.76
N TYR A 496 4.74 20.32 -17.60
CA TYR A 496 4.76 18.89 -17.91
C TYR A 496 5.67 18.17 -16.92
N ILE A 497 5.11 17.46 -15.94
CA ILE A 497 5.83 16.35 -15.31
C ILE A 497 5.88 15.24 -16.37
N LEU A 498 7.09 14.98 -16.88
CA LEU A 498 7.50 13.89 -17.78
C LEU A 498 6.37 13.07 -18.43
N GLY A 499 6.11 13.28 -19.73
CA GLY A 499 5.28 12.31 -20.48
C GLY A 499 4.70 12.79 -21.80
N ARG A 500 5.43 12.49 -22.88
CA ARG A 500 5.11 12.44 -24.33
C ARG A 500 3.80 13.07 -24.87
N ARG A 501 4.02 13.87 -25.91
CA ARG A 501 3.08 14.44 -26.87
C ARG A 501 2.26 13.35 -27.58
N ILE A 502 0.94 13.29 -27.34
CA ILE A 502 -0.01 12.58 -28.22
C ILE A 502 -0.82 13.63 -28.95
N GLN A 503 -0.62 13.76 -30.26
CA GLN A 503 -1.51 14.51 -31.14
C GLN A 503 -2.81 13.72 -31.28
N LEU A 504 -3.92 14.32 -30.84
CA LEU A 504 -5.27 13.82 -31.15
C LEU A 504 -5.78 14.55 -32.39
N ASP A 505 -5.85 13.80 -33.49
CA ASP A 505 -6.47 14.19 -34.75
C ASP A 505 -7.97 14.44 -34.55
N LYS A 506 -8.42 15.64 -34.90
CA LYS A 506 -9.82 16.08 -34.82
C LYS A 506 -10.54 15.74 -36.13
N ARG A 507 -10.91 14.48 -36.37
CA ARG A 507 -11.87 14.13 -37.43
C ARG A 507 -12.57 12.80 -37.17
N ASN A 508 -13.69 12.84 -36.43
CA ASN A 508 -14.97 12.30 -36.89
C ASN A 508 -16.02 12.35 -35.78
N ARG A 509 -16.94 13.30 -35.91
CA ARG A 509 -18.25 13.26 -35.24
C ARG A 509 -19.10 12.24 -35.99
N LYS A 510 -19.56 11.19 -35.29
CA LYS A 510 -20.92 10.60 -35.38
C LYS A 510 -20.98 9.31 -34.56
N ILE A 511 -21.72 9.34 -33.47
CA ILE A 511 -22.14 8.14 -32.73
C ILE A 511 -23.45 7.69 -33.36
N LYS A 512 -23.46 6.49 -33.96
CA LYS A 512 -24.68 5.77 -34.37
C LYS A 512 -25.05 4.83 -33.22
N SER A 513 -26.25 5.01 -32.69
CA SER A 513 -26.88 4.13 -31.70
C SER A 513 -27.54 2.94 -32.37
N THR A 514 -27.15 1.71 -32.01
CA THR A 514 -27.99 0.51 -32.15
C THR A 514 -27.82 -0.40 -30.93
N PRO A 515 -28.91 -1.02 -30.41
CA PRO A 515 -28.92 -1.73 -29.13
C PRO A 515 -28.91 -3.26 -29.30
N ILE A 516 -28.13 -3.99 -28.49
CA ILE A 516 -28.28 -5.43 -28.23
C ILE A 516 -27.68 -5.74 -26.83
N PRO A 517 -28.01 -6.84 -26.14
CA PRO A 517 -29.05 -6.96 -25.12
C PRO A 517 -28.49 -7.22 -23.71
N GLN A 518 -29.34 -7.02 -22.69
CA GLN A 518 -29.07 -7.35 -21.30
C GLN A 518 -28.91 -8.86 -21.10
N GLN A 519 -27.85 -9.30 -20.40
CA GLN A 519 -27.90 -10.46 -19.51
C GLN A 519 -26.75 -10.47 -18.49
N HIS A 520 -27.15 -10.16 -17.25
CA HIS A 520 -26.76 -10.72 -15.97
C HIS A 520 -25.29 -10.72 -15.47
N THR A 521 -25.10 -9.82 -14.49
CA THR A 521 -24.53 -10.08 -13.16
C THR A 521 -22.99 -10.09 -13.04
N ILE A 522 -22.42 -8.89 -13.10
CA ILE A 522 -21.19 -8.55 -12.38
C ILE A 522 -21.59 -7.55 -11.28
N VAL A 523 -22.08 -8.08 -10.17
CA VAL A 523 -22.17 -7.36 -8.90
C VAL A 523 -21.09 -7.94 -8.00
N ARG A 524 -19.93 -7.30 -7.91
CA ARG A 524 -19.04 -7.30 -6.72
C ARG A 524 -17.77 -6.50 -6.99
N ALA A 525 -17.78 -5.25 -6.52
CA ALA A 525 -16.61 -4.50 -6.08
C ALA A 525 -17.03 -3.21 -5.34
N HIS A 526 -18.21 -2.66 -5.64
CA HIS A 526 -18.68 -1.41 -5.02
C HIS A 526 -19.51 -1.58 -3.74
N GLN A 527 -19.84 -2.80 -3.31
CA GLN A 527 -20.73 -3.03 -2.15
C GLN A 527 -19.99 -3.29 -0.81
N TYR A 528 -18.66 -3.42 -0.81
CA TYR A 528 -17.89 -3.71 0.41
C TYR A 528 -17.45 -2.48 1.21
N LEU A 529 -17.71 -1.26 0.73
CA LEU A 529 -17.52 -0.02 1.50
C LEU A 529 -18.75 0.38 2.33
N ALA A 530 -19.85 -0.38 2.26
CA ALA A 530 -21.15 0.00 2.85
C ALA A 530 -21.54 -0.74 4.14
N TRP A 531 -20.64 -1.53 4.75
CA TRP A 531 -20.97 -2.34 5.94
C TRP A 531 -20.07 -2.11 7.17
N SER A 532 -19.38 -0.98 7.28
CA SER A 532 -18.62 -0.64 8.50
C SER A 532 -19.45 0.19 9.51
N VAL A 533 -20.48 -0.41 10.09
CA VAL A 533 -21.20 0.19 11.24
C VAL A 533 -21.45 -0.88 12.29
N SER A 534 -20.41 -1.55 12.80
CA SER A 534 -20.60 -2.53 13.89
C SER A 534 -19.36 -2.80 14.76
N SER A 535 -18.48 -1.81 15.02
CA SER A 535 -17.53 -1.89 16.14
C SER A 535 -16.96 -0.49 16.51
N PRO A 536 -17.05 -0.03 17.77
CA PRO A 536 -16.87 1.39 18.12
C PRO A 536 -15.41 1.91 18.25
N ILE A 537 -14.40 1.04 18.32
CA ILE A 537 -12.99 1.45 18.53
C ILE A 537 -12.23 1.70 17.21
N TYR A 538 -12.61 0.99 16.15
CA TYR A 538 -11.91 0.96 14.86
C TYR A 538 -12.06 2.22 13.97
N PRO A 539 -13.20 2.95 13.95
CA PRO A 539 -13.32 4.12 13.07
C PRO A 539 -12.40 5.27 13.51
N ILE A 540 -12.12 5.42 14.81
CA ILE A 540 -11.40 6.58 15.35
C ILE A 540 -9.92 6.56 14.96
N ARG A 541 -9.28 5.38 14.98
CA ARG A 541 -7.84 5.24 14.64
C ARG A 541 -7.57 5.51 13.15
N ALA A 542 -8.39 4.94 12.27
CA ALA A 542 -8.27 5.14 10.82
C ALA A 542 -8.61 6.59 10.43
N SER A 543 -9.66 7.18 11.01
CA SER A 543 -10.01 8.59 10.79
C SER A 543 -8.90 9.54 11.23
N PHE A 544 -8.17 9.25 12.30
CA PHE A 544 -7.05 10.09 12.74
C PHE A 544 -5.85 10.05 11.79
N LEU A 545 -5.42 8.86 11.36
CA LEU A 545 -4.31 8.71 10.42
C LEU A 545 -4.63 9.42 9.11
N LEU A 546 -5.84 9.22 8.61
CA LEU A 546 -6.34 9.91 7.42
C LEU A 546 -6.35 11.44 7.64
N CYS A 547 -6.93 11.93 8.74
CA CYS A 547 -6.92 13.36 9.07
C CYS A 547 -5.50 13.94 9.17
N SER A 548 -4.56 13.25 9.80
CA SER A 548 -3.20 13.75 9.98
C SER A 548 -2.42 13.77 8.66
N LEU A 549 -2.54 12.73 7.83
CA LEU A 549 -1.93 12.70 6.50
C LEU A 549 -2.55 13.75 5.57
N VAL A 550 -3.88 13.93 5.62
CA VAL A 550 -4.58 14.96 4.85
C VAL A 550 -4.14 16.36 5.27
N ARG A 551 -3.95 16.63 6.57
CA ARG A 551 -3.45 17.93 7.05
C ARG A 551 -2.03 18.23 6.54
N ILE A 552 -1.11 17.27 6.66
CA ILE A 552 0.28 17.44 6.22
C ILE A 552 0.33 17.65 4.71
N SER A 553 -0.35 16.80 3.94
CA SER A 553 -0.41 16.92 2.48
C SER A 553 -1.03 18.23 2.03
N ALA A 554 -2.16 18.65 2.61
CA ALA A 554 -2.81 19.91 2.27
C ALA A 554 -1.90 21.12 2.53
N ALA A 555 -1.18 21.15 3.65
CA ALA A 555 -0.22 22.21 3.96
C ALA A 555 0.95 22.22 2.95
N LEU A 556 1.52 21.06 2.63
CA LEU A 556 2.62 20.95 1.65
C LEU A 556 2.19 21.42 0.26
N PHE A 557 1.00 21.00 -0.21
CA PHE A 557 0.47 21.45 -1.49
C PHE A 557 0.17 22.95 -1.49
N TYR A 558 -0.39 23.48 -0.40
CA TYR A 558 -0.66 24.91 -0.26
C TYR A 558 0.63 25.74 -0.41
N PHE A 559 1.66 25.44 0.39
CA PHE A 559 2.93 26.18 0.34
C PHE A 559 3.65 25.99 -1.00
N GLY A 560 3.62 24.78 -1.57
CA GLY A 560 4.21 24.51 -2.89
C GLY A 560 3.54 25.29 -4.02
N ILE A 561 2.20 25.32 -4.06
CA ILE A 561 1.44 26.09 -5.05
C ILE A 561 1.68 27.59 -4.86
N MET A 562 1.63 28.09 -3.62
CA MET A 562 1.86 29.51 -3.35
C MET A 562 3.27 29.97 -3.72
N LEU A 563 4.30 29.17 -3.38
CA LEU A 563 5.68 29.46 -3.76
C LEU A 563 5.84 29.50 -5.28
N TYR A 564 5.20 28.56 -5.99
CA TYR A 564 5.18 28.54 -7.44
C TYR A 564 4.48 29.77 -8.04
N ILE A 565 3.33 30.18 -7.50
CA ILE A 565 2.62 31.38 -7.96
C ILE A 565 3.51 32.62 -7.76
N VAL A 566 4.08 32.79 -6.57
CA VAL A 566 4.81 34.00 -6.21
C VAL A 566 6.13 34.11 -6.97
N LEU A 567 6.93 33.03 -7.06
CA LEU A 567 8.21 33.05 -7.77
C LEU A 567 8.07 32.84 -9.28
N GLY A 568 7.18 31.94 -9.71
CA GLY A 568 7.08 31.52 -11.10
C GLY A 568 6.13 32.38 -11.94
N ILE A 569 5.03 32.88 -11.36
CA ILE A 569 4.02 33.67 -12.09
C ILE A 569 4.21 35.16 -11.82
N LEU A 570 4.24 35.56 -10.55
CA LEU A 570 4.33 36.96 -10.15
C LEU A 570 5.77 37.49 -10.18
N ASN A 571 6.76 36.59 -10.07
CA ASN A 571 8.19 36.91 -10.01
C ASN A 571 8.54 37.96 -8.94
N GLU A 572 7.87 37.89 -7.79
CA GLU A 572 8.00 38.86 -6.70
C GLU A 572 8.49 38.17 -5.42
N ILE A 573 9.62 38.60 -4.86
CA ILE A 573 10.26 37.88 -3.74
C ILE A 573 9.70 38.29 -2.38
N ARG A 574 9.09 39.50 -2.26
CA ARG A 574 8.62 40.03 -0.98
C ARG A 574 7.59 39.12 -0.27
N PRO A 575 6.54 38.58 -0.93
CA PRO A 575 5.58 37.69 -0.28
C PRO A 575 6.17 36.34 0.13
N VAL A 576 7.25 35.89 -0.51
CA VAL A 576 7.90 34.59 -0.22
C VAL A 576 8.36 34.53 1.23
N TRP A 577 8.95 35.60 1.74
CA TRP A 577 9.42 35.67 3.13
C TRP A 577 8.30 35.39 4.13
N TYR A 578 7.10 35.93 3.89
CA TYR A 578 5.95 35.70 4.76
C TYR A 578 5.43 34.26 4.68
N TYR A 579 5.45 33.61 3.51
CA TYR A 579 5.12 32.18 3.38
C TYR A 579 6.13 31.28 4.08
N VAL A 580 7.43 31.58 3.95
CA VAL A 580 8.50 30.82 4.62
C VAL A 580 8.39 30.98 6.14
N ILE A 581 8.20 32.21 6.64
CA ILE A 581 7.98 32.48 8.06
C ILE A 581 6.75 31.73 8.56
N SER A 582 5.64 31.76 7.82
CA SER A 582 4.41 31.03 8.17
C SER A 582 4.66 29.53 8.29
N ALA A 583 5.36 28.92 7.32
CA ALA A 583 5.68 27.50 7.34
C ALA A 583 6.57 27.13 8.54
N ILE A 584 7.60 27.94 8.82
CA ILE A 584 8.49 27.73 9.97
C ILE A 584 7.71 27.82 11.29
N LEU A 585 6.91 28.88 11.47
CA LEU A 585 6.08 29.05 12.67
C LEU A 585 5.09 27.89 12.87
N PHE A 586 4.49 27.39 11.78
CA PHE A 586 3.59 26.25 11.84
C PHE A 586 4.32 24.96 12.26
N VAL A 587 5.49 24.68 11.68
CA VAL A 587 6.29 23.50 12.05
C VAL A 587 6.76 23.59 13.50
N LEU A 588 7.27 24.75 13.92
CA LEU A 588 7.68 24.99 15.30
C LEU A 588 6.52 24.77 16.28
N SER A 589 5.32 25.25 15.95
CA SER A 589 4.12 24.98 16.76
C SER A 589 3.87 23.49 16.97
N GLN A 590 3.93 22.69 15.91
CA GLN A 590 3.71 21.24 16.04
C GLN A 590 4.82 20.59 16.86
N LEU A 591 6.08 20.98 16.66
CA LEU A 591 7.21 20.46 17.45
C LEU A 591 7.07 20.79 18.93
N ASP A 592 6.71 22.03 19.27
CA ASP A 592 6.50 22.46 20.66
C ASP A 592 5.34 21.70 21.31
N TYR A 593 4.25 21.48 20.59
CA TYR A 593 3.11 20.72 21.09
C TYR A 593 3.45 19.26 21.39
N PHE A 594 4.16 18.58 20.47
CA PHE A 594 4.46 17.15 20.63
C PHE A 594 5.70 16.86 21.50
N LEU A 595 6.72 17.71 21.49
CA LEU A 595 8.00 17.44 22.17
C LEU A 595 8.14 18.21 23.49
N LEU A 596 7.79 19.49 23.49
CA LEU A 596 8.07 20.38 24.62
C LEU A 596 6.95 20.36 25.67
N SER A 597 5.72 19.99 25.28
CA SER A 597 4.55 20.04 26.15
C SER A 597 4.70 19.26 27.46
N LYS A 598 5.28 18.05 27.41
CA LYS A 598 5.57 17.25 28.62
C LYS A 598 6.59 17.91 29.54
N ILE A 599 7.62 18.52 28.97
CA ILE A 599 8.72 19.14 29.71
C ILE A 599 8.18 20.36 30.47
N ILE A 600 7.39 21.19 29.78
CA ILE A 600 6.73 22.37 30.36
C ILE A 600 5.73 21.94 31.44
N CYS A 601 4.93 20.90 31.19
CA CYS A 601 3.99 20.37 32.18
C CYS A 601 4.69 19.95 33.48
N LYS A 602 5.84 19.25 33.39
CA LYS A 602 6.61 18.86 34.57
C LYS A 602 7.22 20.06 35.28
N ALA A 603 7.82 20.99 34.53
CA ALA A 603 8.45 22.18 35.08
C ALA A 603 7.45 23.11 35.78
N SER A 604 6.21 23.17 35.28
CA SER A 604 5.14 24.01 35.85
C SER A 604 4.36 23.35 37.00
N SER A 605 4.75 22.14 37.42
CA SER A 605 4.01 21.34 38.40
C SER A 605 2.55 21.13 37.99
N MET A 606 2.32 20.69 36.75
CA MET A 606 0.99 20.38 36.19
C MET A 606 0.03 21.58 36.05
N LYS A 607 0.55 22.82 35.97
CA LYS A 607 -0.28 24.03 35.80
C LYS A 607 -0.40 24.50 34.36
N VAL A 608 0.63 24.29 33.55
CA VAL A 608 0.74 24.78 32.17
C VAL A 608 1.46 23.74 31.32
N ASP A 609 1.08 23.58 30.05
CA ASP A 609 1.73 22.69 29.09
C ASP A 609 2.14 23.43 27.80
N GLY A 610 2.63 22.73 26.79
CA GLY A 610 3.11 23.35 25.54
C GLY A 610 2.01 23.84 24.60
N SER A 611 0.73 23.56 24.90
CA SER A 611 -0.38 23.89 24.00
C SER A 611 -0.57 25.39 23.81
N PHE A 612 -0.27 26.23 24.82
CA PHE A 612 -0.37 27.68 24.65
C PHE A 612 0.68 28.24 23.68
N ILE A 613 1.91 27.69 23.70
CA ILE A 613 2.99 28.08 22.77
C ILE A 613 2.56 27.70 21.35
N ALA A 614 2.05 26.49 21.19
CA ALA A 614 1.52 26.01 19.92
C ALA A 614 0.40 26.92 19.38
N THR A 615 -0.56 27.30 20.23
CA THR A 615 -1.65 28.24 19.87
C THR A 615 -1.12 29.60 19.42
N VAL A 616 -0.16 30.18 20.15
CA VAL A 616 0.45 31.47 19.80
C VAL A 616 1.19 31.39 18.47
N LEU A 617 2.00 30.35 18.27
CA LEU A 617 2.77 30.14 17.03
C LEU A 617 1.87 29.83 15.82
N GLU A 618 0.79 29.07 16.01
CA GLU A 618 -0.24 28.86 14.98
C GLU A 618 -0.91 30.17 14.60
N THR A 619 -1.27 30.98 15.59
CA THR A 619 -1.88 32.30 15.34
C THR A 619 -0.91 33.22 14.60
N ALA A 620 0.37 33.23 15.01
CA ALA A 620 1.42 33.98 14.32
C ALA A 620 1.63 33.48 12.88
N SER A 621 1.55 32.18 12.63
CA SER A 621 1.61 31.58 11.29
C SER A 621 0.43 32.06 10.43
N VAL A 622 -0.78 32.12 10.98
CA VAL A 622 -2.00 32.66 10.33
C VAL A 622 -1.84 34.16 10.02
N VAL A 623 -1.26 34.94 10.94
CA VAL A 623 -0.94 36.36 10.71
C VAL A 623 0.09 36.52 9.59
N ALA A 624 1.11 35.67 9.52
CA ALA A 624 2.08 35.70 8.43
C ALA A 624 1.42 35.37 7.07
N LEU A 625 0.46 34.44 7.02
CA LEU A 625 -0.35 34.19 5.81
C LEU A 625 -1.16 35.42 5.38
N TYR A 626 -1.72 36.18 6.34
CA TYR A 626 -2.40 37.44 6.02
C TYR A 626 -1.45 38.44 5.35
N PHE A 627 -0.24 38.61 5.87
CA PHE A 627 0.76 39.50 5.27
C PHE A 627 1.25 39.01 3.91
N ALA A 628 1.40 37.69 3.73
CA ALA A 628 1.74 37.10 2.45
C ALA A 628 0.66 37.39 1.39
N TRP A 629 -0.61 37.15 1.73
CA TRP A 629 -1.74 37.48 0.86
C TRP A 629 -1.85 38.98 0.58
N ARG A 630 -1.63 39.82 1.60
CA ARG A 630 -1.59 41.28 1.46
C ARG A 630 -0.52 41.72 0.47
N GLY A 631 0.67 41.13 0.53
CA GLY A 631 1.78 41.47 -0.38
C GLY A 631 1.55 41.05 -1.83
N ILE A 632 0.70 40.05 -2.08
CA ILE A 632 0.27 39.68 -3.44
C ILE A 632 -0.83 40.61 -3.97
N THR A 633 -1.57 41.26 -3.07
CA THR A 633 -2.77 42.06 -3.37
C THR A 633 -2.56 43.55 -3.12
N GLU A 634 -1.33 44.07 -3.24
CA GLU A 634 -1.08 45.50 -3.05
C GLU A 634 -1.78 46.36 -4.13
N GLU A 635 -2.51 47.37 -3.61
CA GLU A 635 -3.31 48.37 -4.32
C GLU A 635 -2.38 49.57 -4.67
N ASP A 636 -1.77 49.59 -5.85
CA ASP A 636 -1.04 50.78 -6.35
C ASP A 636 -1.96 51.80 -7.07
N TRP A 637 -3.25 51.86 -6.75
CA TRP A 637 -4.20 52.68 -7.52
C TRP A 637 -4.55 54.05 -6.91
N ASP A 638 -4.05 54.42 -5.72
CA ASP A 638 -4.50 55.67 -5.05
C ASP A 638 -3.39 56.53 -4.39
N ASN A 639 -2.10 56.27 -4.60
CA ASN A 639 -1.03 57.14 -4.04
C ASN A 639 -0.42 58.16 -5.01
N ASP A 640 -0.91 58.25 -6.24
CA ASP A 640 -0.62 59.38 -7.12
C ASP A 640 -1.75 60.41 -6.99
N ALA A 641 -1.69 61.18 -5.90
CA ALA A 641 -2.46 62.42 -5.76
C ALA A 641 -2.07 63.36 -6.92
N TYR A 642 -3.03 63.61 -7.81
CA TYR A 642 -2.94 64.61 -8.88
C TYR A 642 -2.95 66.03 -8.32
#